data_AF-A0A6M4YTC1-F1
#
_entry.id   AF-A0A6M4YTC1-F1
#
_cell.length_a   1.000
_cell.length_b   1.000
_cell.length_c   1.000
_cell.angle_alpha   90.00
_cell.angle_beta   90.00
_cell.angle_gamma   90.00
#
_symmetry.space_group_name_H-M   'P 1'
#
loop_
_entity.id
_entity.type
_entity.pdbx_description
1 polymer ?
#
loop_
_entity_poly.entity_id
_entity_poly.type
_entity_poly.pdbx_seq_one_letter_code
_entity_poly.pdbx_strand_id
1 'polypeptide(L)'
;MRSEPYPLLLSHRFWGLLSMVLLLSFFSMGLLAKTYPVEQTRIEQFFPGVVISKATGPYQVRTLSKEGKPIGYAFQTIDVVNIPAYSGKPINMQILLDPKGVIVDAYVLEHHEPILLIGIPEAKLHGFNARYAGVGVNQRVVVGHSSDPDAVTIDAITGATVTAMVVNEIVMHAAHKVALSLSLVEEKSGAKPKPAMVRTDRYEPGNWATLTGNGAIRRLHLTRGQVDAAFKGTEAQDVGTATAEQVDDTFIDLYVAHLNPPSIGRNLLGDKQFQVLMQTLQPGEQAVAVLGRGEYSFKGSGYVRGGIFDRVQLRQFGDTISFRDSDFQRLDDVYAEGMPEFDEMAIFTIRAHAAFDPGSPWSLELLVRRQTGPVKGVFSSFELAYQLPESYLTRPLPSAEELAAAEEAARPLWVKIWYQKSVQIGIIGLALLLLTTILFFQDRFTRRPHFLHWLRRGYLLFTVTYIGWYALGQLSVVNVLTFVHALFQDFRWELFLTDPVLFILWTFTAATILLWGRGVFCGWLCPFGALQELINEAARKLKVRQFELPFAVHERLWAIKYIILLVLFGISLESMQMAEQAAEVEPFKTAIILGFDRQWWFVLYAALLLVINLFTRKVYCRYICPLGAALAIPTKLRQFDWLKRRKECGSPCQLCAKECEIQAIHPDGRINANECHYCLDCQMTYHNERKCLPLVMKNKQAKRGGQGQVGIERIPVTSIET
;
A
#
# COMPACT_ATOMS: atom_id res chain seq x y z
N MET A 1 -84.20 2.71 4.10
CA MET A 1 -83.41 3.22 2.95
C MET A 1 -81.94 3.00 3.28
N ARG A 2 -81.28 2.15 2.48
CA ARG A 2 -79.87 1.78 2.55
C ARG A 2 -79.05 2.68 1.63
N SER A 3 -77.78 2.90 1.96
CA SER A 3 -76.70 3.05 0.99
C SER A 3 -75.37 2.63 1.64
N GLU A 4 -74.78 1.55 1.11
CA GLU A 4 -73.52 0.91 1.52
C GLU A 4 -72.27 1.55 0.88
N PRO A 5 -71.04 1.30 1.40
CA PRO A 5 -69.78 1.84 0.88
C PRO A 5 -68.95 0.84 0.04
N TYR A 6 -68.09 1.35 -0.85
CA TYR A 6 -67.12 0.60 -1.69
C TYR A 6 -65.65 0.78 -1.23
N PRO A 7 -64.72 -0.17 -1.55
CA PRO A 7 -63.42 -0.30 -0.89
C PRO A 7 -62.23 0.24 -1.72
N LEU A 8 -61.29 0.93 -1.06
CA LEU A 8 -60.04 1.49 -1.64
C LEU A 8 -58.77 0.79 -1.13
N LEU A 9 -58.88 -0.40 -0.53
CA LEU A 9 -57.78 -1.04 0.22
C LEU A 9 -56.97 -2.11 -0.55
N LEU A 10 -57.29 -2.42 -1.81
CA LEU A 10 -56.59 -3.47 -2.56
C LEU A 10 -55.34 -3.03 -3.36
N SER A 11 -55.13 -1.72 -3.61
CA SER A 11 -54.03 -1.26 -4.49
C SER A 11 -52.65 -1.24 -3.80
N HIS A 12 -52.59 -0.97 -2.50
CA HIS A 12 -51.32 -0.86 -1.77
C HIS A 12 -50.63 -2.21 -1.51
N ARG A 13 -51.40 -3.29 -1.35
CA ARG A 13 -50.82 -4.63 -1.14
C ARG A 13 -50.21 -5.22 -2.42
N PHE A 14 -50.79 -4.90 -3.58
CA PHE A 14 -50.27 -5.37 -4.87
C PHE A 14 -48.95 -4.69 -5.24
N TRP A 15 -48.83 -3.38 -5.01
CA TRP A 15 -47.56 -2.64 -5.20
C TRP A 15 -46.49 -3.03 -4.17
N GLY A 16 -46.88 -3.30 -2.91
CA GLY A 16 -45.97 -3.81 -1.89
C GLY A 16 -45.40 -5.19 -2.24
N LEU A 17 -46.23 -6.13 -2.68
CA LEU A 17 -45.78 -7.46 -3.12
C LEU A 17 -44.95 -7.41 -4.41
N LEU A 18 -45.29 -6.53 -5.37
CA LEU A 18 -44.48 -6.35 -6.58
C LEU A 18 -43.10 -5.76 -6.26
N SER A 19 -43.02 -4.80 -5.33
CA SER A 19 -41.74 -4.25 -4.86
C SER A 19 -40.90 -5.27 -4.10
N MET A 20 -41.55 -6.16 -3.32
CA MET A 20 -40.88 -7.19 -2.54
C MET A 20 -40.39 -8.35 -3.43
N VAL A 21 -41.13 -8.70 -4.49
CA VAL A 21 -40.70 -9.67 -5.51
C VAL A 21 -39.57 -9.08 -6.37
N LEU A 22 -39.60 -7.79 -6.72
CA LEU A 22 -38.47 -7.11 -7.38
C LEU A 22 -37.22 -7.02 -6.49
N LEU A 23 -37.38 -6.73 -5.19
CA LEU A 23 -36.30 -6.73 -4.20
C LEU A 23 -35.71 -8.14 -3.97
N LEU A 24 -36.53 -9.18 -3.98
CA LEU A 24 -36.09 -10.58 -3.85
C LEU A 24 -35.48 -11.12 -5.16
N SER A 25 -35.91 -10.63 -6.32
CA SER A 25 -35.33 -10.99 -7.62
C SER A 25 -33.93 -10.39 -7.80
N PHE A 26 -33.69 -9.20 -7.26
CA PHE A 26 -32.36 -8.55 -7.27
C PHE A 26 -31.35 -9.15 -6.29
N PHE A 27 -31.80 -9.91 -5.28
CA PHE A 27 -30.95 -10.53 -4.27
C PHE A 27 -30.32 -11.88 -4.70
N SER A 28 -30.52 -12.30 -5.95
CA SER A 28 -30.07 -13.61 -6.45
C SER A 28 -28.97 -13.56 -7.52
N MET A 29 -28.27 -12.43 -7.67
CA MET A 29 -26.98 -12.41 -8.36
C MET A 29 -25.85 -12.55 -7.34
N GLY A 30 -25.53 -13.80 -7.01
CA GLY A 30 -24.25 -14.11 -6.38
C GLY A 30 -23.10 -13.65 -7.25
N LEU A 31 -21.98 -13.27 -6.61
CA LEU A 31 -20.72 -12.88 -7.25
C LEU A 31 -20.33 -13.87 -8.35
N LEU A 32 -20.60 -13.52 -9.61
CA LEU A 32 -19.79 -13.99 -10.72
C LEU A 32 -18.56 -13.08 -10.76
N ALA A 33 -17.37 -13.69 -10.72
CA ALA A 33 -16.12 -13.00 -11.02
C ALA A 33 -16.30 -12.18 -12.31
N LYS A 34 -16.02 -10.88 -12.24
CA LYS A 34 -16.10 -9.97 -13.38
C LYS A 34 -15.12 -10.49 -14.44
N THR A 35 -15.66 -11.06 -15.51
CA THR A 35 -14.88 -11.64 -16.61
C THR A 35 -14.53 -10.51 -17.57
N TYR A 36 -13.24 -10.32 -17.83
CA TYR A 36 -12.77 -9.31 -18.76
C TYR A 36 -12.62 -9.94 -20.14
N PRO A 37 -13.28 -9.39 -21.20
CA PRO A 37 -13.14 -9.92 -22.56
C PRO A 37 -11.69 -9.98 -23.05
N VAL A 38 -10.86 -9.06 -22.53
CA VAL A 38 -9.43 -8.95 -22.84
C VAL A 38 -8.65 -10.17 -22.34
N GLU A 39 -9.10 -10.86 -21.28
CA GLU A 39 -8.40 -12.04 -20.74
C GLU A 39 -8.26 -13.16 -21.77
N GLN A 40 -9.35 -13.44 -22.51
CA GLN A 40 -9.35 -14.45 -23.56
C GLN A 40 -8.47 -14.02 -24.73
N THR A 41 -8.53 -12.74 -25.10
CA THR A 41 -7.74 -12.18 -26.20
C THR A 41 -6.24 -12.31 -25.93
N ARG A 42 -5.79 -12.04 -24.68
CA ARG A 42 -4.39 -12.19 -24.28
C ARG A 42 -3.96 -13.65 -24.23
N ILE A 43 -4.80 -14.54 -23.69
CA ILE A 43 -4.51 -15.98 -23.68
C ILE A 43 -4.35 -16.51 -25.11
N GLU A 44 -5.25 -16.16 -26.03
CA GLU A 44 -5.15 -16.58 -27.43
C GLU A 44 -3.91 -16.02 -28.14
N GLN A 45 -3.50 -14.79 -27.80
CA GLN A 45 -2.31 -14.15 -28.36
C GLN A 45 -1.00 -14.89 -27.98
N PHE A 46 -0.85 -15.30 -26.71
CA PHE A 46 0.39 -15.94 -26.23
C PHE A 46 0.32 -17.48 -26.24
N PHE A 47 -0.88 -18.05 -26.17
CA PHE A 47 -1.14 -19.48 -26.17
C PHE A 47 -2.26 -19.85 -27.16
N PRO A 48 -2.00 -19.86 -28.48
CA PRO A 48 -3.03 -20.12 -29.47
C PRO A 48 -3.52 -21.58 -29.44
N GLY A 49 -4.85 -21.75 -29.43
CA GLY A 49 -5.53 -23.05 -29.53
C GLY A 49 -5.52 -23.89 -28.24
N VAL A 50 -5.51 -23.25 -27.07
CA VAL A 50 -5.55 -23.93 -25.77
C VAL A 50 -6.96 -24.16 -25.24
N VAL A 51 -7.12 -25.23 -24.48
CA VAL A 51 -8.30 -25.48 -23.64
C VAL A 51 -8.05 -24.86 -22.27
N ILE A 52 -8.96 -23.98 -21.83
CA ILE A 52 -8.89 -23.28 -20.54
C ILE A 52 -9.67 -24.08 -19.49
N SER A 53 -9.03 -24.43 -18.37
CA SER A 53 -9.72 -25.10 -17.26
C SER A 53 -10.66 -24.16 -16.48
N LYS A 54 -11.53 -24.73 -15.64
CA LYS A 54 -12.16 -23.95 -14.57
C LYS A 54 -11.08 -23.44 -13.61
N ALA A 55 -11.35 -22.30 -12.96
CA ALA A 55 -10.48 -21.76 -11.92
C ALA A 55 -10.41 -22.74 -10.74
N THR A 56 -9.19 -23.04 -10.29
CA THR A 56 -8.92 -24.07 -9.26
C THR A 56 -7.91 -23.57 -8.23
N GLY A 57 -8.04 -24.08 -7.00
CA GLY A 57 -7.14 -23.75 -5.89
C GLY A 57 -7.45 -22.42 -5.19
N PRO A 58 -6.66 -22.06 -4.16
CA PRO A 58 -6.88 -20.86 -3.35
C PRO A 58 -6.70 -19.54 -4.13
N TYR A 59 -6.01 -19.59 -5.28
CA TYR A 59 -5.66 -18.44 -6.11
C TYR A 59 -6.42 -18.38 -7.44
N GLN A 60 -7.49 -19.18 -7.60
CA GLN A 60 -8.35 -19.18 -8.79
C GLN A 60 -7.59 -19.35 -10.12
N VAL A 61 -6.52 -20.16 -10.11
CA VAL A 61 -5.65 -20.34 -11.28
C VAL A 61 -6.37 -21.17 -12.34
N ARG A 62 -6.29 -20.73 -13.59
CA ARG A 62 -6.74 -21.45 -14.78
C ARG A 62 -5.54 -22.11 -15.46
N THR A 63 -5.61 -23.41 -15.68
CA THR A 63 -4.59 -24.16 -16.43
C THR A 63 -4.89 -24.06 -17.93
N LEU A 64 -3.88 -23.74 -18.71
CA LEU A 64 -3.92 -23.68 -20.16
C LEU A 64 -3.30 -24.96 -20.72
N SER A 65 -4.11 -25.79 -21.38
CA SER A 65 -3.67 -27.09 -21.88
C SER A 65 -3.79 -27.20 -23.39
N LYS A 66 -2.81 -27.85 -24.02
CA LYS A 66 -2.84 -28.22 -25.44
C LYS A 66 -2.56 -29.71 -25.55
N GLU A 67 -3.41 -30.44 -26.27
CA GLU A 67 -3.29 -31.91 -26.44
C GLU A 67 -3.18 -32.68 -25.11
N GLY A 68 -3.85 -32.19 -24.06
CA GLY A 68 -3.85 -32.82 -22.73
C GLY A 68 -2.63 -32.53 -21.85
N LYS A 69 -1.67 -31.70 -22.31
CA LYS A 69 -0.52 -31.25 -21.49
C LYS A 69 -0.68 -29.78 -21.07
N PRO A 70 -0.40 -29.42 -19.80
CA PRO A 70 -0.40 -28.02 -19.36
C PRO A 70 0.79 -27.29 -19.98
N ILE A 71 0.51 -26.24 -20.74
CA ILE A 71 1.52 -25.41 -21.39
C ILE A 71 1.62 -24.01 -20.77
N GLY A 72 0.75 -23.68 -19.82
CA GLY A 72 0.81 -22.44 -19.07
C GLY A 72 -0.30 -22.30 -18.03
N TYR A 73 -0.23 -21.23 -17.27
CA TYR A 73 -1.19 -20.90 -16.21
C TYR A 73 -1.60 -19.44 -16.33
N ALA A 74 -2.88 -19.16 -16.11
CA ALA A 74 -3.45 -17.81 -16.13
C ALA A 74 -4.17 -17.53 -14.82
N PHE A 75 -3.90 -16.38 -14.21
CA PHE A 75 -4.58 -15.94 -13.00
C PHE A 75 -4.64 -14.41 -12.93
N GLN A 76 -5.52 -13.89 -12.07
CA GLN A 76 -5.62 -12.46 -11.79
C GLN A 76 -4.86 -12.14 -10.52
N THR A 77 -4.09 -11.06 -10.51
CA THR A 77 -3.30 -10.66 -9.32
C THR A 77 -4.18 -10.38 -8.11
N ILE A 78 -5.40 -9.88 -8.33
CA ILE A 78 -6.36 -9.58 -7.26
C ILE A 78 -6.79 -10.82 -6.46
N ASP A 79 -6.77 -11.99 -7.08
CA ASP A 79 -7.12 -13.27 -6.43
C ASP A 79 -5.95 -13.84 -5.62
N VAL A 80 -4.74 -13.27 -5.74
CA VAL A 80 -3.51 -13.75 -5.08
C VAL A 80 -3.01 -12.78 -4.02
N VAL A 81 -2.90 -11.50 -4.38
CA VAL A 81 -2.38 -10.43 -3.53
C VAL A 81 -3.23 -9.19 -3.67
N ASN A 82 -3.58 -8.60 -2.53
CA ASN A 82 -4.37 -7.40 -2.46
C ASN A 82 -3.51 -6.25 -1.92
N ILE A 83 -2.59 -5.77 -2.76
CA ILE A 83 -1.67 -4.68 -2.42
C ILE A 83 -2.29 -3.38 -2.94
N PRO A 84 -2.62 -2.42 -2.07
CA PRO A 84 -3.15 -1.13 -2.49
C PRO A 84 -2.08 -0.32 -3.22
N ALA A 85 -2.45 0.29 -4.35
CA ALA A 85 -1.60 1.21 -5.08
C ALA A 85 -1.78 2.65 -4.60
N TYR A 86 -1.26 3.65 -5.32
CA TYR A 86 -1.31 5.05 -4.89
C TYR A 86 -2.75 5.56 -4.72
N SER A 87 -3.67 5.02 -5.52
CA SER A 87 -5.13 5.24 -5.41
C SER A 87 -5.78 4.67 -4.14
N GLY A 88 -5.05 3.87 -3.36
CA GLY A 88 -5.59 3.06 -2.28
C GLY A 88 -6.36 1.81 -2.75
N LYS A 89 -6.62 1.68 -4.07
CA LYS A 89 -7.21 0.47 -4.66
C LYS A 89 -6.12 -0.44 -5.22
N PRO A 90 -6.29 -1.77 -5.15
CA PRO A 90 -5.39 -2.70 -5.80
C PRO A 90 -5.47 -2.56 -7.32
N ILE A 91 -4.35 -2.83 -8.01
CA ILE A 91 -4.30 -2.91 -9.46
C ILE A 91 -4.52 -4.37 -9.86
N ASN A 92 -5.55 -4.61 -10.68
CA ASN A 92 -5.84 -5.96 -11.16
C ASN A 92 -5.14 -6.20 -12.50
N MET A 93 -4.36 -7.27 -12.57
CA MET A 93 -3.58 -7.66 -13.73
C MET A 93 -3.77 -9.14 -14.01
N GLN A 94 -3.82 -9.51 -15.28
CA GLN A 94 -3.70 -10.89 -15.71
C GLN A 94 -2.22 -11.23 -15.82
N ILE A 95 -1.80 -12.33 -15.19
CA ILE A 95 -0.46 -12.88 -15.36
C ILE A 95 -0.58 -14.22 -16.06
N LEU A 96 0.26 -14.41 -17.08
CA LEU A 96 0.46 -15.67 -17.77
C LEU A 96 1.83 -16.24 -17.41
N LEU A 97 1.86 -17.46 -16.87
CA LEU A 97 3.08 -18.19 -16.52
C LEU A 97 3.26 -19.39 -17.45
N ASP A 98 4.52 -19.70 -17.76
CA ASP A 98 4.87 -20.98 -18.36
C ASP A 98 5.05 -22.08 -17.28
N PRO A 99 5.20 -23.36 -17.65
CA PRO A 99 5.43 -24.45 -16.71
C PRO A 99 6.80 -24.42 -16.01
N LYS A 100 7.68 -23.49 -16.37
CA LYS A 100 9.00 -23.29 -15.73
C LYS A 100 9.00 -22.13 -14.73
N GLY A 101 7.86 -21.47 -14.51
CA GLY A 101 7.77 -20.31 -13.64
C GLY A 101 8.35 -19.03 -14.26
N VAL A 102 8.35 -18.91 -15.58
CA VAL A 102 8.71 -17.67 -16.30
C VAL A 102 7.43 -16.92 -16.67
N ILE A 103 7.44 -15.61 -16.44
CA ILE A 103 6.35 -14.72 -16.81
C ILE A 103 6.35 -14.57 -18.33
N VAL A 104 5.26 -15.02 -18.97
CA VAL A 104 5.04 -14.91 -20.42
C VAL A 104 4.41 -13.57 -20.74
N ASP A 105 3.44 -13.14 -19.92
CA ASP A 105 2.77 -11.85 -20.05
C ASP A 105 2.27 -11.34 -18.69
N ALA A 106 2.28 -10.02 -18.54
CA ALA A 106 1.63 -9.31 -17.44
C ALA A 106 0.81 -8.16 -18.04
N TYR A 107 -0.52 -8.23 -17.94
CA TYR A 107 -1.41 -7.27 -18.57
C TYR A 107 -2.36 -6.63 -17.55
N VAL A 108 -2.46 -5.31 -17.56
CA VAL A 108 -3.37 -4.58 -16.66
C VAL A 108 -4.81 -4.73 -17.14
N LEU A 109 -5.67 -5.30 -16.29
CA LEU A 109 -7.10 -5.45 -16.56
C LEU A 109 -7.88 -4.25 -16.03
N GLU A 110 -7.50 -3.75 -14.85
CA GLU A 110 -8.17 -2.63 -14.20
C GLU A 110 -7.19 -1.90 -13.27
N HIS A 111 -7.15 -0.57 -13.35
CA HIS A 111 -6.41 0.28 -12.41
C HIS A 111 -7.19 1.57 -12.10
N HIS A 112 -6.92 2.15 -10.93
CA HIS A 112 -7.58 3.37 -10.46
C HIS A 112 -6.59 4.50 -10.12
N GLU A 113 -5.37 4.42 -10.66
CA GLU A 113 -4.28 5.35 -10.38
C GLU A 113 -4.54 6.79 -10.90
N PRO A 114 -4.71 7.79 -10.02
CA PRO A 114 -5.07 9.16 -10.41
C PRO A 114 -4.07 9.82 -11.37
N ILE A 115 -2.78 9.49 -11.24
CA ILE A 115 -1.69 10.05 -12.07
C ILE A 115 -1.75 9.50 -13.50
N LEU A 116 -2.12 8.23 -13.67
CA LEU A 116 -2.27 7.59 -14.98
C LEU A 116 -3.58 7.95 -15.67
N LEU A 117 -4.62 8.28 -14.90
CA LEU A 117 -5.91 8.70 -15.46
C LEU A 117 -5.90 10.16 -15.98
N ILE A 118 -4.92 10.99 -15.58
CA ILE A 118 -4.96 12.45 -15.82
C ILE A 118 -3.67 13.00 -16.47
N GLY A 119 -2.54 12.29 -16.44
CA GLY A 119 -1.26 12.84 -16.93
C GLY A 119 -0.32 11.92 -17.72
N ILE A 120 -0.50 10.59 -17.67
CA ILE A 120 0.39 9.62 -18.34
C ILE A 120 -0.46 8.63 -19.12
N PRO A 121 -0.26 8.43 -20.44
CA PRO A 121 -1.05 7.49 -21.22
C PRO A 121 -1.00 6.07 -20.65
N GLU A 122 -2.15 5.40 -20.57
CA GLU A 122 -2.27 4.00 -20.10
C GLU A 122 -1.37 3.04 -20.91
N ALA A 123 -1.12 3.34 -22.18
CA ALA A 123 -0.16 2.63 -23.03
C ALA A 123 1.25 2.56 -22.42
N LYS A 124 1.68 3.54 -21.61
CA LYS A 124 2.97 3.49 -20.90
C LYS A 124 2.97 2.49 -19.75
N LEU A 125 1.83 2.30 -19.08
CA LEU A 125 1.68 1.28 -18.04
C LEU A 125 1.70 -0.12 -18.68
N HIS A 126 0.96 -0.33 -19.77
CA HIS A 126 1.05 -1.58 -20.52
C HIS A 126 2.46 -1.84 -21.07
N GLY A 127 3.12 -0.80 -21.59
CA GLY A 127 4.51 -0.89 -22.05
C GLY A 127 5.52 -1.17 -20.94
N PHE A 128 5.25 -0.72 -19.72
CA PHE A 128 6.03 -1.09 -18.53
C PHE A 128 5.80 -2.56 -18.17
N ASN A 129 4.55 -3.02 -18.09
CA ASN A 129 4.24 -4.40 -17.74
C ASN A 129 4.71 -5.43 -18.78
N ALA A 130 4.73 -5.07 -20.07
CA ALA A 130 5.26 -5.94 -21.12
C ALA A 130 6.73 -6.34 -20.91
N ARG A 131 7.49 -5.56 -20.11
CA ARG A 131 8.90 -5.84 -19.80
C ARG A 131 9.11 -6.98 -18.81
N TYR A 132 8.05 -7.48 -18.16
CA TYR A 132 8.12 -8.69 -17.33
C TYR A 132 8.16 -9.98 -18.17
N ALA A 133 7.91 -9.90 -19.48
CA ALA A 133 8.03 -11.05 -20.36
C ALA A 133 9.48 -11.60 -20.34
N GLY A 134 9.64 -12.88 -20.00
CA GLY A 134 10.92 -13.55 -19.88
C GLY A 134 11.56 -13.48 -18.48
N VAL A 135 10.91 -12.81 -17.51
CA VAL A 135 11.39 -12.74 -16.12
C VAL A 135 10.95 -13.99 -15.37
N GLY A 136 11.90 -14.69 -14.74
CA GLY A 136 11.63 -15.81 -13.86
C GLY A 136 11.05 -15.37 -12.51
N VAL A 137 10.11 -16.13 -11.94
CA VAL A 137 9.46 -15.82 -10.65
C VAL A 137 10.41 -15.69 -9.46
N ASN A 138 11.64 -16.24 -9.57
CA ASN A 138 12.69 -16.18 -8.55
C ASN A 138 13.74 -15.11 -8.82
N GLN A 139 13.66 -14.42 -9.96
CA GLN A 139 14.62 -13.39 -10.32
C GLN A 139 14.30 -12.10 -9.58
N ARG A 140 15.35 -11.38 -9.17
CA ARG A 140 15.19 -10.08 -8.53
C ARG A 140 14.97 -9.02 -9.60
N VAL A 141 13.80 -8.38 -9.57
CA VAL A 141 13.48 -7.25 -10.46
C VAL A 141 13.63 -5.93 -9.72
N VAL A 142 14.37 -5.00 -10.30
CA VAL A 142 14.59 -3.65 -9.78
C VAL A 142 14.02 -2.61 -10.74
N VAL A 143 13.15 -1.74 -10.22
CA VAL A 143 12.62 -0.60 -10.98
C VAL A 143 13.62 0.55 -10.93
N GLY A 144 14.26 0.87 -12.06
CA GLY A 144 15.36 1.83 -12.17
C GLY A 144 16.70 1.17 -12.49
N HIS A 145 17.81 1.79 -12.07
CA HIS A 145 19.16 1.30 -12.34
C HIS A 145 19.71 0.45 -11.18
N SER A 146 20.32 -0.69 -11.50
CA SER A 146 21.03 -1.57 -10.56
C SER A 146 22.43 -1.83 -11.08
N SER A 147 23.42 -1.85 -10.19
CA SER A 147 24.81 -2.26 -10.50
C SER A 147 25.03 -3.77 -10.38
N ASP A 148 24.00 -4.51 -10.01
CA ASP A 148 23.98 -5.96 -9.85
C ASP A 148 23.69 -6.65 -11.21
N PRO A 149 24.61 -7.46 -11.76
CA PRO A 149 24.42 -8.12 -13.05
C PRO A 149 23.34 -9.21 -13.05
N ASP A 150 22.94 -9.72 -11.87
CA ASP A 150 21.91 -10.75 -11.73
C ASP A 150 20.51 -10.16 -11.47
N ALA A 151 20.41 -8.84 -11.28
CA ALA A 151 19.15 -8.13 -11.12
C ALA A 151 18.58 -7.69 -12.48
N VAL A 152 17.34 -8.11 -12.78
CA VAL A 152 16.62 -7.64 -13.96
C VAL A 152 16.20 -6.19 -13.72
N THR A 153 16.74 -5.26 -14.50
CA THR A 153 16.39 -3.83 -14.39
C THR A 153 15.26 -3.49 -15.34
N ILE A 154 14.26 -2.78 -14.83
CA ILE A 154 13.13 -2.26 -15.60
C ILE A 154 13.05 -0.75 -15.38
N ASP A 155 13.12 0.06 -16.44
CA ASP A 155 13.04 1.51 -16.27
C ASP A 155 11.72 1.94 -15.61
N ALA A 156 11.82 2.89 -14.69
CA ALA A 156 10.66 3.51 -14.07
C ALA A 156 9.83 4.32 -15.08
N ILE A 157 8.51 4.41 -14.83
CA ILE A 157 7.63 5.33 -15.56
C ILE A 157 7.90 6.75 -15.05
N THR A 158 8.41 7.63 -15.93
CA THR A 158 8.65 9.05 -15.60
C THR A 158 7.38 9.71 -15.07
N GLY A 159 7.42 10.22 -13.83
CA GLY A 159 6.27 10.86 -13.17
C GLY A 159 5.33 9.91 -12.41
N ALA A 160 5.54 8.59 -12.46
CA ALA A 160 4.73 7.59 -11.75
C ALA A 160 5.61 6.48 -11.12
N THR A 161 6.74 6.86 -10.52
CA THR A 161 7.71 5.92 -9.92
C THR A 161 7.08 5.06 -8.80
N VAL A 162 6.22 5.64 -7.96
CA VAL A 162 5.54 4.89 -6.88
C VAL A 162 4.61 3.82 -7.44
N THR A 163 3.81 4.17 -8.46
CA THR A 163 2.94 3.21 -9.14
C THR A 163 3.75 2.09 -9.81
N ALA A 164 4.86 2.41 -10.48
CA ALA A 164 5.75 1.42 -11.09
C ALA A 164 6.36 0.45 -10.05
N MET A 165 6.76 0.95 -8.88
CA MET A 165 7.25 0.12 -7.78
C MET A 165 6.17 -0.81 -7.22
N VAL A 166 4.94 -0.32 -7.04
CA VAL A 166 3.83 -1.15 -6.54
C VAL A 166 3.42 -2.20 -7.56
N VAL A 167 3.40 -1.87 -8.87
CA VAL A 167 3.14 -2.84 -9.93
C VAL A 167 4.19 -3.95 -9.92
N ASN A 168 5.47 -3.60 -9.77
CA ASN A 168 6.54 -4.59 -9.63
C ASN A 168 6.31 -5.55 -8.47
N GLU A 169 5.95 -5.00 -7.30
CA GLU A 169 5.66 -5.78 -6.11
C GLU A 169 4.47 -6.72 -6.34
N ILE A 170 3.37 -6.23 -6.94
CA ILE A 170 2.17 -7.04 -7.23
C ILE A 170 2.52 -8.17 -8.18
N VAL A 171 3.20 -7.88 -9.29
CA VAL A 171 3.54 -8.89 -10.31
C VAL A 171 4.43 -9.98 -9.72
N MET A 172 5.55 -9.60 -9.08
CA MET A 172 6.52 -10.57 -8.58
C MET A 172 5.99 -11.37 -7.39
N HIS A 173 5.29 -10.76 -6.44
CA HIS A 173 4.70 -11.52 -5.32
C HIS A 173 3.58 -12.46 -5.78
N ALA A 174 2.70 -12.02 -6.67
CA ALA A 174 1.60 -12.85 -7.15
C ALA A 174 2.14 -14.04 -7.95
N ALA A 175 3.09 -13.79 -8.86
CA ALA A 175 3.73 -14.81 -9.66
C ALA A 175 4.49 -15.84 -8.81
N HIS A 176 5.24 -15.40 -7.79
CA HIS A 176 5.96 -16.28 -6.88
C HIS A 176 5.00 -17.14 -6.03
N LYS A 177 3.95 -16.56 -5.44
CA LYS A 177 2.95 -17.32 -4.66
C LYS A 177 2.21 -18.37 -5.48
N VAL A 178 1.83 -18.02 -6.71
CA VAL A 178 1.17 -18.97 -7.62
C VAL A 178 2.15 -20.07 -8.03
N ALA A 179 3.40 -19.72 -8.37
CA ALA A 179 4.42 -20.71 -8.71
C ALA A 179 4.70 -21.71 -7.56
N LEU A 180 4.73 -21.24 -6.31
CA LEU A 180 4.82 -22.11 -5.12
C LEU A 180 3.59 -23.01 -4.98
N SER A 181 2.38 -22.47 -5.14
CA SER A 181 1.14 -23.25 -5.02
C SER A 181 0.99 -24.34 -6.08
N LEU A 182 1.60 -24.13 -7.25
CA LEU A 182 1.65 -25.07 -8.37
C LEU A 182 2.90 -25.97 -8.32
N SER A 183 3.73 -25.85 -7.27
CA SER A 183 5.01 -26.56 -7.11
C SER A 183 5.96 -26.37 -8.30
N LEU A 184 5.91 -25.23 -8.97
CA LEU A 184 6.82 -24.83 -10.05
C LEU A 184 8.18 -24.36 -9.49
N VAL A 185 8.22 -24.03 -8.20
CA VAL A 185 9.39 -23.51 -7.48
C VAL A 185 9.43 -24.09 -6.07
N GLU A 186 10.62 -24.35 -5.56
CA GLU A 186 10.86 -24.76 -4.17
C GLU A 186 10.82 -23.57 -3.21
N GLU A 187 10.16 -23.73 -2.07
CA GLU A 187 10.02 -22.71 -1.03
C GLU A 187 11.38 -22.41 -0.35
N LYS A 188 12.14 -21.45 -0.89
CA LYS A 188 13.25 -20.82 -0.16
C LYS A 188 12.70 -19.72 0.75
N SER A 189 12.04 -20.14 1.83
CA SER A 189 11.47 -19.25 2.83
C SER A 189 12.56 -18.46 3.59
N GLY A 190 12.35 -17.15 3.76
CA GLY A 190 12.90 -16.38 4.87
C GLY A 190 14.12 -15.51 4.57
N ALA A 191 14.05 -14.24 4.99
CA ALA A 191 15.16 -13.29 5.05
C ALA A 191 16.48 -13.97 5.43
N LYS A 192 17.55 -13.72 4.66
CA LYS A 192 18.89 -14.28 4.91
C LYS A 192 19.18 -14.23 6.42
N PRO A 193 19.18 -15.38 7.13
CA PRO A 193 19.67 -15.40 8.49
C PRO A 193 21.13 -14.95 8.43
N LYS A 194 21.59 -14.21 9.45
CA LYS A 194 23.02 -13.89 9.54
C LYS A 194 23.83 -15.20 9.42
N PRO A 195 25.00 -15.17 8.74
CA PRO A 195 25.83 -16.36 8.59
C PRO A 195 26.04 -17.01 9.95
N ALA A 196 25.69 -18.28 10.09
CA ALA A 196 25.91 -18.97 11.35
C ALA A 196 27.43 -19.07 11.56
N MET A 197 27.88 -18.98 12.81
CA MET A 197 29.28 -19.20 13.11
C MET A 197 29.50 -20.67 13.45
N VAL A 198 30.62 -21.24 12.99
CA VAL A 198 31.04 -22.57 13.43
C VAL A 198 31.36 -22.52 14.92
N ARG A 199 30.83 -23.50 15.65
CA ARG A 199 31.05 -23.66 17.08
C ARG A 199 32.44 -24.25 17.33
N THR A 200 33.36 -23.42 17.85
CA THR A 200 34.76 -23.81 18.08
C THR A 200 35.08 -24.17 19.54
N ASP A 201 34.15 -23.97 20.47
CA ASP A 201 34.33 -24.17 21.92
C ASP A 201 34.03 -25.60 22.39
N ARG A 202 33.51 -26.47 21.51
CA ARG A 202 33.08 -27.83 21.85
C ARG A 202 33.77 -28.88 21.00
N TYR A 203 34.31 -29.90 21.66
CA TYR A 203 34.85 -31.11 21.05
C TYR A 203 34.18 -32.34 21.64
N GLU A 204 33.70 -33.23 20.76
CA GLU A 204 33.18 -34.54 21.11
C GLU A 204 33.96 -35.62 20.34
N PRO A 205 34.51 -36.64 21.02
CA PRO A 205 35.17 -37.75 20.34
C PRO A 205 34.16 -38.59 19.57
N GLY A 206 34.52 -39.02 18.36
CA GLY A 206 33.65 -39.81 17.48
C GLY A 206 34.44 -40.59 16.45
N ASN A 207 33.91 -41.76 16.08
CA ASN A 207 34.49 -42.62 15.04
C ASN A 207 33.80 -42.38 13.68
N TRP A 208 34.28 -43.06 12.64
CA TRP A 208 33.76 -42.88 11.27
C TRP A 208 32.24 -43.14 11.16
N ALA A 209 31.74 -44.17 11.87
CA ALA A 209 30.32 -44.51 11.87
C ALA A 209 29.47 -43.40 12.51
N THR A 210 29.95 -42.76 13.59
CA THR A 210 29.27 -41.66 14.25
C THR A 210 29.22 -40.41 13.35
N LEU A 211 30.33 -40.06 12.71
CA LEU A 211 30.43 -38.87 11.85
C LEU A 211 29.62 -39.01 10.55
N THR A 212 29.53 -40.21 9.99
CA THR A 212 28.65 -40.47 8.84
C THR A 212 27.17 -40.53 9.25
N GLY A 213 26.87 -41.10 10.42
CA GLY A 213 25.50 -41.22 10.95
C GLY A 213 24.87 -39.89 11.37
N ASN A 214 25.64 -38.96 11.94
CA ASN A 214 25.14 -37.65 12.39
C ASN A 214 25.12 -36.58 11.29
N GLY A 215 25.63 -36.91 10.09
CA GLY A 215 25.67 -36.00 8.94
C GLY A 215 26.84 -35.03 8.88
N ALA A 216 27.83 -35.17 9.76
CA ALA A 216 29.11 -34.47 9.64
C ALA A 216 29.91 -34.90 8.40
N ILE A 217 29.70 -36.14 7.93
CA ILE A 217 30.25 -36.65 6.68
C ILE A 217 29.08 -37.10 5.80
N ARG A 218 29.04 -36.63 4.56
CA ARG A 218 28.07 -37.04 3.55
C ARG A 218 28.73 -37.86 2.44
N ARG A 219 27.99 -38.80 1.86
CA ARG A 219 28.47 -39.77 0.86
C ARG A 219 27.66 -39.64 -0.43
N LEU A 220 28.36 -39.60 -1.56
CA LEU A 220 27.83 -39.74 -2.91
C LEU A 220 28.45 -40.98 -3.55
N HIS A 221 27.63 -42.00 -3.77
CA HIS A 221 28.05 -43.22 -4.45
C HIS A 221 27.42 -43.25 -5.83
N LEU A 222 28.24 -43.31 -6.87
CA LEU A 222 27.79 -43.42 -8.27
C LEU A 222 28.26 -44.74 -8.86
N THR A 223 27.33 -45.49 -9.44
CA THR A 223 27.64 -46.68 -10.25
C THR A 223 27.87 -46.30 -11.71
N ARG A 224 28.56 -47.15 -12.47
CA ARG A 224 28.77 -46.91 -13.90
C ARG A 224 27.45 -46.79 -14.66
N GLY A 225 26.44 -47.59 -14.30
CA GLY A 225 25.09 -47.52 -14.87
C GLY A 225 24.37 -46.20 -14.62
N GLN A 226 24.52 -45.61 -13.43
CA GLN A 226 23.95 -44.28 -13.12
C GLN A 226 24.61 -43.18 -13.94
N VAL A 227 25.93 -43.27 -14.15
CA VAL A 227 26.65 -42.35 -15.03
C VAL A 227 26.21 -42.52 -16.48
N ASP A 228 26.12 -43.76 -16.98
CA ASP A 228 25.63 -44.05 -18.33
C ASP A 228 24.23 -43.48 -18.58
N ALA A 229 23.33 -43.62 -17.61
CA ALA A 229 21.99 -43.06 -17.69
C ALA A 229 22.00 -41.52 -17.85
N ALA A 230 22.92 -40.82 -17.18
CA ALA A 230 23.05 -39.36 -17.24
C ALA A 230 23.53 -38.85 -18.61
N PHE A 231 24.24 -39.69 -19.39
CA PHE A 231 24.72 -39.34 -20.73
C PHE A 231 23.79 -39.81 -21.87
N LYS A 232 22.66 -40.48 -21.58
CA LYS A 232 21.68 -40.86 -22.61
C LYS A 232 21.13 -39.64 -23.34
N GLY A 233 21.15 -39.68 -24.67
CA GLY A 233 20.72 -38.59 -25.53
C GLY A 233 21.76 -37.49 -25.75
N THR A 234 22.98 -37.63 -25.21
CA THR A 234 24.11 -36.73 -25.48
C THR A 234 25.03 -37.29 -26.57
N GLU A 235 25.88 -36.44 -27.15
CA GLU A 235 26.93 -36.87 -28.09
C GLU A 235 27.94 -37.87 -27.48
N ALA A 236 27.95 -38.02 -26.15
CA ALA A 236 28.88 -38.89 -25.42
C ALA A 236 28.22 -40.16 -24.85
N GLN A 237 27.00 -40.50 -25.30
CA GLN A 237 26.25 -41.66 -24.79
C GLN A 237 27.04 -42.97 -24.87
N ASP A 238 27.73 -43.20 -25.99
CA ASP A 238 28.43 -44.47 -26.27
C ASP A 238 29.91 -44.45 -25.84
N VAL A 239 30.36 -43.37 -25.17
CA VAL A 239 31.74 -43.22 -24.73
C VAL A 239 31.91 -43.81 -23.33
N GLY A 240 32.68 -44.89 -23.22
CA GLY A 240 33.01 -45.51 -21.92
C GLY A 240 31.83 -46.22 -21.23
N THR A 241 30.82 -46.62 -22.01
CA THR A 241 29.62 -47.30 -21.53
C THR A 241 29.94 -48.62 -20.86
N ALA A 242 29.32 -48.90 -19.71
CA ALA A 242 29.50 -50.16 -18.99
C ALA A 242 28.89 -51.33 -19.77
N THR A 243 29.55 -52.49 -19.75
CA THR A 243 28.91 -53.75 -20.15
C THR A 243 27.82 -54.12 -19.14
N ALA A 244 26.94 -55.07 -19.50
CA ALA A 244 25.87 -55.53 -18.62
C ALA A 244 26.37 -56.05 -17.25
N GLU A 245 27.60 -56.55 -17.20
CA GLU A 245 28.26 -57.04 -15.97
C GLU A 245 28.86 -55.91 -15.13
N GLN A 246 29.14 -54.75 -15.74
CA GLN A 246 29.81 -53.60 -15.11
C GLN A 246 28.84 -52.50 -14.64
N VAL A 247 27.54 -52.65 -14.89
CA VAL A 247 26.53 -51.61 -14.59
C VAL A 247 26.51 -51.23 -13.11
N ASP A 248 26.69 -52.23 -12.24
CA ASP A 248 26.66 -52.09 -10.79
C ASP A 248 28.06 -51.80 -10.19
N ASP A 249 29.10 -51.75 -11.02
CA ASP A 249 30.44 -51.42 -10.54
C ASP A 249 30.50 -49.97 -10.04
N THR A 250 31.31 -49.77 -9.00
CA THR A 250 31.53 -48.44 -8.40
C THR A 250 32.32 -47.57 -9.37
N PHE A 251 31.70 -46.50 -9.86
CA PHE A 251 32.40 -45.49 -10.66
C PHE A 251 33.21 -44.56 -9.75
N ILE A 252 32.55 -44.03 -8.71
CA ILE A 252 33.18 -43.25 -7.65
C ILE A 252 32.32 -43.31 -6.38
N ASP A 253 32.99 -43.35 -5.24
CA ASP A 253 32.39 -43.21 -3.93
C ASP A 253 33.07 -42.05 -3.20
N LEU A 254 32.36 -40.93 -3.13
CA LEU A 254 32.86 -39.63 -2.70
C LEU A 254 32.29 -39.26 -1.34
N TYR A 255 33.15 -38.81 -0.43
CA TYR A 255 32.79 -38.36 0.91
C TYR A 255 33.24 -36.93 1.13
N VAL A 256 32.40 -36.15 1.81
CA VAL A 256 32.62 -34.72 2.05
C VAL A 256 32.39 -34.38 3.52
N ALA A 257 33.29 -33.59 4.09
CA ALA A 257 33.22 -33.14 5.48
C ALA A 257 33.69 -31.70 5.65
N HIS A 258 32.95 -30.88 6.39
CA HIS A 258 33.38 -29.53 6.77
C HIS A 258 34.26 -29.60 8.01
N LEU A 259 35.53 -29.17 7.90
CA LEU A 259 36.57 -29.47 8.88
C LEU A 259 36.65 -28.48 10.03
N ASN A 260 36.13 -27.26 9.86
CA ASN A 260 36.24 -26.18 10.84
C ASN A 260 35.71 -26.52 12.25
N PRO A 261 34.60 -27.28 12.41
CA PRO A 261 34.17 -27.71 13.74
C PRO A 261 35.19 -28.66 14.36
N PRO A 262 35.68 -28.41 15.60
CA PRO A 262 36.67 -29.27 16.25
C PRO A 262 36.26 -30.73 16.34
N SER A 263 34.96 -31.00 16.52
CA SER A 263 34.41 -32.37 16.57
C SER A 263 34.45 -33.10 15.23
N ILE A 264 34.58 -32.40 14.10
CA ILE A 264 34.74 -33.04 12.78
C ILE A 264 36.22 -33.08 12.43
N GLY A 265 36.89 -31.92 12.45
CA GLY A 265 38.28 -31.79 12.04
C GLY A 265 39.27 -32.59 12.88
N ARG A 266 39.13 -32.61 14.22
CA ARG A 266 40.06 -33.36 15.10
C ARG A 266 39.86 -34.87 15.01
N ASN A 267 38.62 -35.34 14.89
CA ASN A 267 38.34 -36.77 14.75
C ASN A 267 38.81 -37.31 13.38
N LEU A 268 38.76 -36.48 12.33
CA LEU A 268 39.24 -36.86 11.01
C LEU A 268 40.77 -36.73 10.88
N LEU A 269 41.31 -35.54 11.10
CA LEU A 269 42.72 -35.22 10.85
C LEU A 269 43.66 -35.52 12.03
N GLY A 270 43.12 -35.80 13.22
CA GLY A 270 43.90 -35.81 14.46
C GLY A 270 44.26 -34.41 14.96
N ASP A 271 44.66 -34.34 16.23
CA ASP A 271 44.86 -33.06 16.93
C ASP A 271 45.94 -32.16 16.29
N LYS A 272 47.07 -32.75 15.90
CA LYS A 272 48.22 -32.00 15.35
C LYS A 272 47.88 -31.38 14.00
N GLN A 273 47.32 -32.17 13.08
CA GLN A 273 47.03 -31.70 11.73
C GLN A 273 45.84 -30.74 11.70
N PHE A 274 44.84 -30.94 12.58
CA PHE A 274 43.77 -29.97 12.78
C PHE A 274 44.30 -28.62 13.26
N GLN A 275 45.21 -28.61 14.24
CA GLN A 275 45.82 -27.37 14.73
C GLN A 275 46.59 -26.64 13.62
N VAL A 276 47.37 -27.36 12.82
CA VAL A 276 48.11 -26.79 11.68
C VAL A 276 47.14 -26.22 10.63
N LEU A 277 46.06 -26.93 10.31
CA LEU A 277 45.04 -26.44 9.37
C LEU A 277 44.41 -25.14 9.89
N MET A 278 43.96 -25.11 11.15
CA MET A 278 43.34 -23.91 11.73
C MET A 278 44.29 -22.72 11.84
N GLN A 279 45.60 -22.96 12.01
CA GLN A 279 46.62 -21.89 11.98
C GLN A 279 46.90 -21.36 10.58
N THR A 280 46.64 -22.16 9.55
CA THR A 280 46.90 -21.79 8.15
C THR A 280 45.73 -21.00 7.55
N LEU A 281 44.50 -21.25 8.03
CA LEU A 281 43.31 -20.54 7.58
C LEU A 281 43.30 -19.08 8.04
N GLN A 282 43.01 -18.17 7.11
CA GLN A 282 42.78 -16.77 7.43
C GLN A 282 41.37 -16.56 8.03
N PRO A 283 41.12 -15.44 8.73
CA PRO A 283 39.79 -15.12 9.22
C PRO A 283 38.74 -15.13 8.09
N GLY A 284 37.68 -15.92 8.27
CA GLY A 284 36.61 -16.09 7.27
C GLY A 284 36.83 -17.20 6.26
N GLU A 285 38.00 -17.83 6.21
CA GLU A 285 38.24 -19.02 5.38
C GLU A 285 37.66 -20.28 6.04
N GLN A 286 37.14 -21.19 5.21
CA GLN A 286 36.66 -22.49 5.64
C GLN A 286 37.42 -23.61 4.93
N ALA A 287 37.43 -24.81 5.50
CA ALA A 287 38.10 -25.98 4.95
C ALA A 287 37.12 -27.15 4.82
N VAL A 288 37.15 -27.80 3.66
CA VAL A 288 36.33 -28.97 3.35
C VAL A 288 37.26 -30.12 2.95
N ALA A 289 37.10 -31.29 3.59
CA ALA A 289 37.72 -32.52 3.13
C ALA A 289 36.86 -33.16 2.04
N VAL A 290 37.53 -33.62 0.98
CA VAL A 290 36.95 -34.45 -0.08
C VAL A 290 37.77 -35.72 -0.19
N LEU A 291 37.10 -36.86 -0.02
CA LEU A 291 37.70 -38.20 0.04
C LEU A 291 37.01 -39.06 -1.02
N GLY A 292 37.78 -39.67 -1.91
CA GLY A 292 37.26 -40.43 -3.04
C GLY A 292 37.92 -41.80 -3.14
N ARG A 293 37.11 -42.80 -3.50
CA ARG A 293 37.57 -44.12 -3.93
C ARG A 293 36.86 -44.56 -5.20
N GLY A 294 37.50 -45.37 -6.02
CA GLY A 294 36.96 -45.88 -7.28
C GLY A 294 37.76 -45.47 -8.51
N GLU A 295 37.25 -45.81 -9.69
CA GLU A 295 37.98 -45.64 -10.95
C GLU A 295 38.08 -44.17 -11.40
N TYR A 296 37.12 -43.32 -11.00
CA TYR A 296 37.09 -41.93 -11.43
C TYR A 296 37.72 -40.99 -10.40
N SER A 297 38.72 -40.22 -10.84
CA SER A 297 39.37 -39.18 -10.03
C SER A 297 38.58 -37.88 -10.01
N PHE A 298 38.36 -37.35 -8.79
CA PHE A 298 37.72 -36.05 -8.60
C PHE A 298 38.70 -34.88 -8.80
N LYS A 299 40.01 -35.13 -8.86
CA LYS A 299 41.04 -34.08 -9.01
C LYS A 299 41.19 -33.57 -10.44
N GLY A 300 40.76 -34.33 -11.43
CA GLY A 300 40.86 -33.93 -12.84
C GLY A 300 42.13 -34.39 -13.54
N SER A 301 42.13 -34.32 -14.88
CA SER A 301 43.29 -34.66 -15.73
C SER A 301 44.25 -33.48 -15.94
N GLY A 302 43.89 -32.28 -15.47
CA GLY A 302 44.62 -31.03 -15.69
C GLY A 302 45.41 -30.52 -14.49
N TYR A 303 45.86 -31.39 -13.58
CA TYR A 303 46.63 -31.01 -12.40
C TYR A 303 48.01 -30.44 -12.80
N VAL A 304 48.02 -29.14 -13.11
CA VAL A 304 49.19 -28.33 -13.46
C VAL A 304 49.21 -27.13 -12.52
N ARG A 305 50.40 -26.72 -12.05
CA ARG A 305 50.57 -25.53 -11.20
C ARG A 305 49.93 -24.30 -11.87
N GLY A 306 49.05 -23.61 -11.14
CA GLY A 306 48.25 -22.47 -11.59
C GLY A 306 46.88 -22.81 -12.22
N GLY A 307 46.50 -24.09 -12.26
CA GLY A 307 45.23 -24.56 -12.83
C GLY A 307 44.04 -24.47 -11.87
N ILE A 308 42.83 -24.63 -12.43
CA ILE A 308 41.58 -24.82 -11.68
C ILE A 308 41.22 -26.31 -11.64
N PHE A 309 40.56 -26.74 -10.56
CA PHE A 309 39.95 -28.07 -10.51
C PHE A 309 38.71 -28.07 -11.41
N ASP A 310 38.71 -28.93 -12.43
CA ASP A 310 37.68 -28.99 -13.47
C ASP A 310 36.57 -30.02 -13.19
N ARG A 311 36.69 -30.77 -12.10
CA ARG A 311 35.78 -31.87 -11.73
C ARG A 311 35.07 -31.70 -10.39
N VAL A 312 35.49 -30.74 -9.56
CA VAL A 312 34.88 -30.49 -8.24
C VAL A 312 34.71 -29.00 -8.04
N GLN A 313 33.50 -28.61 -7.65
CA GLN A 313 33.17 -27.26 -7.23
C GLN A 313 32.12 -27.28 -6.12
N LEU A 314 31.99 -26.17 -5.40
CA LEU A 314 30.98 -26.01 -4.35
C LEU A 314 29.91 -25.03 -4.82
N ARG A 315 28.63 -25.33 -4.54
CA ARG A 315 27.52 -24.40 -4.81
C ARG A 315 26.78 -24.01 -3.53
N GLN A 316 26.58 -22.72 -3.34
CA GLN A 316 25.79 -22.18 -2.23
C GLN A 316 25.01 -20.94 -2.70
N PHE A 317 23.71 -20.86 -2.41
CA PHE A 317 22.81 -19.77 -2.85
C PHE A 317 22.75 -19.49 -4.36
N GLY A 318 23.26 -20.38 -5.20
CA GLY A 318 23.37 -20.16 -6.65
C GLY A 318 24.79 -19.77 -7.09
N ASP A 319 25.60 -19.27 -6.16
CA ASP A 319 27.02 -18.99 -6.38
C ASP A 319 27.81 -20.28 -6.54
N THR A 320 28.79 -20.28 -7.45
CA THR A 320 29.69 -21.41 -7.69
C THR A 320 31.10 -21.03 -7.26
N ILE A 321 31.67 -21.83 -6.36
CA ILE A 321 33.01 -21.66 -5.82
C ILE A 321 33.89 -22.74 -6.45
N SER A 322 34.72 -22.33 -7.42
CA SER A 322 35.71 -23.18 -8.05
C SER A 322 37.04 -23.12 -7.29
N PHE A 323 37.72 -24.27 -7.17
CA PHE A 323 39.00 -24.36 -6.46
C PHE A 323 40.20 -24.21 -7.40
N ARG A 324 41.26 -23.55 -6.93
CA ARG A 324 42.57 -23.49 -7.59
C ARG A 324 43.59 -24.39 -6.89
N ASP A 325 44.73 -24.59 -7.52
CA ASP A 325 45.86 -25.30 -6.90
C ASP A 325 46.33 -24.67 -5.58
N SER A 326 46.24 -23.34 -5.44
CA SER A 326 46.53 -22.62 -4.19
C SER A 326 45.57 -22.96 -3.05
N ASP A 327 44.37 -23.45 -3.37
CA ASP A 327 43.31 -23.75 -2.41
C ASP A 327 43.32 -25.23 -2.01
N PHE A 328 44.23 -26.01 -2.57
CA PHE A 328 44.32 -27.45 -2.41
C PHE A 328 45.48 -27.84 -1.51
N GLN A 329 45.19 -28.72 -0.54
CA GLN A 329 46.18 -29.41 0.25
C GLN A 329 45.95 -30.92 0.16
N ARG A 330 47.03 -31.66 -0.12
CA ARG A 330 47.00 -33.13 -0.11
C ARG A 330 46.89 -33.63 1.33
N LEU A 331 46.00 -34.60 1.55
CA LEU A 331 45.82 -35.26 2.83
C LEU A 331 46.39 -36.68 2.70
N ASP A 332 47.45 -36.98 3.44
CA ASP A 332 48.16 -38.28 3.34
C ASP A 332 47.87 -39.21 4.53
N ASP A 333 47.70 -38.65 5.74
CA ASP A 333 47.40 -39.38 6.97
C ASP A 333 46.04 -38.95 7.53
N VAL A 334 45.16 -39.91 7.83
CA VAL A 334 43.85 -39.67 8.45
C VAL A 334 43.65 -40.68 9.59
N TYR A 335 43.09 -40.25 10.71
CA TYR A 335 43.14 -41.02 11.98
C TYR A 335 41.78 -41.43 12.53
N ALA A 336 40.69 -41.25 11.77
CA ALA A 336 39.36 -41.63 12.22
C ALA A 336 39.25 -43.16 12.39
N GLU A 337 38.91 -43.60 13.60
CA GLU A 337 38.73 -45.02 13.90
C GLU A 337 37.58 -45.61 13.04
N GLY A 338 37.85 -46.71 12.34
CA GLY A 338 36.88 -47.38 11.46
C GLY A 338 36.68 -46.73 10.08
N MET A 339 37.55 -45.81 9.68
CA MET A 339 37.53 -45.18 8.35
C MET A 339 37.98 -46.17 7.25
N PRO A 340 37.28 -46.22 6.10
CA PRO A 340 37.70 -47.04 4.96
C PRO A 340 38.94 -46.45 4.27
N GLU A 341 39.65 -47.28 3.50
CA GLU A 341 40.75 -46.83 2.65
C GLU A 341 40.23 -46.01 1.45
N PHE A 342 40.97 -44.96 1.09
CA PHE A 342 40.64 -44.04 0.00
C PHE A 342 41.82 -43.89 -0.96
N ASP A 343 41.51 -43.85 -2.26
CA ASP A 343 42.50 -43.66 -3.32
C ASP A 343 42.95 -42.20 -3.42
N GLU A 344 42.03 -41.27 -3.14
CA GLU A 344 42.27 -39.83 -3.23
C GLU A 344 41.72 -39.10 -2.02
N MET A 345 42.58 -38.34 -1.34
CA MET A 345 42.18 -37.48 -0.23
C MET A 345 42.72 -36.07 -0.44
N ALA A 346 41.88 -35.07 -0.15
CA ALA A 346 42.16 -33.66 -0.37
C ALA A 346 41.46 -32.77 0.66
N ILE A 347 42.09 -31.66 1.02
CA ILE A 347 41.48 -30.54 1.72
C ILE A 347 41.40 -29.38 0.73
N PHE A 348 40.21 -28.80 0.60
CA PHE A 348 39.97 -27.59 -0.17
C PHE A 348 39.64 -26.43 0.76
N THR A 349 40.36 -25.33 0.61
CA THR A 349 40.12 -24.08 1.33
C THR A 349 39.14 -23.20 0.56
N ILE A 350 38.00 -22.90 1.18
CA ILE A 350 37.06 -21.89 0.71
C ILE A 350 37.55 -20.53 1.19
N ARG A 351 37.88 -19.66 0.24
CA ARG A 351 38.45 -18.33 0.51
C ARG A 351 37.39 -17.36 1.03
N ALA A 352 37.81 -16.41 1.85
CA ALA A 352 36.92 -15.42 2.48
C ALA A 352 36.12 -14.57 1.48
N HIS A 353 36.68 -14.29 0.28
CA HIS A 353 35.99 -13.53 -0.76
C HIS A 353 34.75 -14.26 -1.33
N ALA A 354 34.64 -15.56 -1.12
CA ALA A 354 33.48 -16.35 -1.54
C ALA A 354 32.27 -16.18 -0.61
N ALA A 355 32.42 -15.45 0.51
CA ALA A 355 31.35 -15.12 1.46
C ALA A 355 30.52 -16.34 1.92
N PHE A 356 31.17 -17.50 2.04
CA PHE A 356 30.53 -18.77 2.35
C PHE A 356 29.93 -18.77 3.76
N ASP A 357 28.65 -19.17 3.85
CA ASP A 357 27.91 -19.29 5.10
C ASP A 357 27.88 -20.75 5.57
N PRO A 358 28.61 -21.12 6.63
CA PRO A 358 28.64 -22.51 7.09
C PRO A 358 27.31 -22.99 7.69
N GLY A 359 26.38 -22.07 8.01
CA GLY A 359 25.06 -22.38 8.55
C GLY A 359 24.01 -22.77 7.53
N SER A 360 24.25 -22.45 6.26
CA SER A 360 23.28 -22.64 5.19
C SER A 360 23.59 -23.88 4.35
N PRO A 361 22.57 -24.57 3.79
CA PRO A 361 22.79 -25.70 2.91
C PRO A 361 23.66 -25.34 1.70
N TRP A 362 24.57 -26.24 1.34
CA TRP A 362 25.41 -26.15 0.14
C TRP A 362 25.53 -27.52 -0.51
N SER A 363 26.05 -27.58 -1.73
CA SER A 363 26.30 -28.85 -2.42
C SER A 363 27.72 -28.91 -2.96
N LEU A 364 28.33 -30.09 -2.88
CA LEU A 364 29.53 -30.39 -3.64
C LEU A 364 29.10 -30.96 -4.99
N GLU A 365 29.50 -30.32 -6.07
CA GLU A 365 29.19 -30.76 -7.42
C GLU A 365 30.40 -31.51 -8.01
N LEU A 366 30.18 -32.77 -8.37
CA LEU A 366 31.11 -33.60 -9.11
C LEU A 366 30.76 -33.55 -10.60
N LEU A 367 31.68 -33.06 -11.42
CA LEU A 367 31.54 -33.01 -12.86
C LEU A 367 32.20 -34.24 -13.50
N VAL A 368 31.38 -35.10 -14.09
CA VAL A 368 31.85 -36.26 -14.86
C VAL A 368 32.02 -35.82 -16.31
N ARG A 369 33.22 -35.96 -16.87
CA ARG A 369 33.52 -35.60 -18.27
C ARG A 369 33.68 -36.85 -19.13
N ARG A 370 32.95 -36.93 -20.24
CA ARG A 370 33.22 -37.90 -21.33
C ARG A 370 33.81 -37.19 -22.54
N GLN A 371 34.98 -37.62 -22.99
CA GLN A 371 35.66 -37.03 -24.15
C GLN A 371 35.05 -37.58 -25.45
N THR A 372 34.51 -36.69 -26.29
CA THR A 372 33.95 -37.03 -27.62
C THR A 372 34.94 -36.73 -28.75
N GLY A 373 36.08 -36.11 -28.43
CA GLY A 373 37.18 -35.85 -29.37
C GLY A 373 38.45 -35.37 -28.66
N PRO A 374 39.50 -34.95 -29.40
CA PRO A 374 40.81 -34.60 -28.82
C PRO A 374 40.76 -33.44 -27.81
N VAL A 375 39.81 -32.52 -27.98
CA VAL A 375 39.60 -31.35 -27.09
C VAL A 375 38.14 -31.18 -26.65
N LYS A 376 37.20 -31.92 -27.26
CA LYS A 376 35.77 -31.82 -26.96
C LYS A 376 35.36 -32.87 -25.92
N GLY A 377 34.52 -32.47 -24.98
CA GLY A 377 33.90 -33.40 -24.05
C GLY A 377 32.59 -32.87 -23.52
N VAL A 378 31.71 -33.77 -23.11
CA VAL A 378 30.42 -33.49 -22.49
C VAL A 378 30.56 -33.70 -21.00
N PHE A 379 29.99 -32.80 -20.20
CA PHE A 379 29.96 -32.91 -18.75
C PHE A 379 28.55 -33.27 -18.29
N SER A 380 28.46 -34.11 -17.26
CA SER A 380 27.26 -34.31 -16.47
C SER A 380 27.59 -34.01 -15.01
N SER A 381 26.72 -33.27 -14.33
CA SER A 381 26.90 -32.91 -12.93
C SER A 381 26.17 -33.88 -12.01
N PHE A 382 26.79 -34.16 -10.86
CA PHE A 382 26.20 -34.92 -9.77
C PHE A 382 26.42 -34.13 -8.49
N GLU A 383 25.34 -33.77 -7.81
CA GLU A 383 25.40 -32.92 -6.62
C GLU A 383 25.26 -33.75 -5.34
N LEU A 384 26.18 -33.54 -4.40
CA LEU A 384 26.09 -34.05 -3.03
C LEU A 384 25.67 -32.92 -2.10
N ALA A 385 24.42 -32.93 -1.66
CA ALA A 385 23.91 -31.98 -0.69
C ALA A 385 24.61 -32.15 0.67
N TYR A 386 25.05 -31.04 1.25
CA TYR A 386 25.67 -30.97 2.57
C TYR A 386 25.03 -29.85 3.38
N GLN A 387 24.69 -30.15 4.62
CA GLN A 387 24.27 -29.17 5.60
C GLN A 387 24.97 -29.48 6.91
N LEU A 388 25.66 -28.49 7.47
CA LEU A 388 26.34 -28.68 8.75
C LEU A 388 25.30 -28.87 9.86
N PRO A 389 25.37 -29.94 10.67
CA PRO A 389 24.42 -30.14 11.76
C PRO A 389 24.38 -28.96 12.74
N GLU A 390 23.17 -28.59 13.21
CA GLU A 390 22.94 -27.46 14.12
C GLU A 390 23.75 -27.55 15.43
N SER A 391 24.13 -28.76 15.85
CA SER A 391 24.97 -28.98 17.03
C SER A 391 26.36 -28.34 16.90
N TYR A 392 26.83 -28.13 15.67
CA TYR A 392 28.13 -27.52 15.34
C TYR A 392 28.03 -26.03 14.99
N LEU A 393 26.85 -25.43 15.12
CA LEU A 393 26.60 -24.03 14.80
C LEU A 393 26.29 -23.21 16.06
N THR A 394 26.74 -21.95 16.05
CA THR A 394 26.32 -20.93 17.01
C THR A 394 25.64 -19.81 16.24
N ARG A 395 24.37 -19.55 16.56
CA ARG A 395 23.61 -18.42 16.01
C ARG A 395 23.63 -17.31 17.05
N PRO A 396 24.40 -16.22 16.86
CA PRO A 396 24.31 -15.09 17.77
C PRO A 396 22.89 -14.51 17.75
N LEU A 397 22.32 -14.29 18.93
CA LEU A 397 21.02 -13.62 19.05
C LEU A 397 21.14 -12.20 18.47
N PRO A 398 20.19 -11.74 17.64
CA PRO A 398 20.24 -10.39 17.07
C PRO A 398 20.25 -9.34 18.19
N SER A 399 21.03 -8.27 18.01
CA SER A 399 21.11 -7.19 19.00
C SER A 399 19.77 -6.45 19.11
N ALA A 400 19.53 -5.73 20.20
CA ALA A 400 18.30 -4.95 20.41
C ALA A 400 18.09 -3.88 19.31
N GLU A 401 19.17 -3.30 18.77
CA GLU A 401 19.12 -2.36 17.65
C GLU A 401 18.73 -3.04 16.34
N GLU A 402 19.14 -4.29 16.15
CA GLU A 402 18.84 -5.07 14.94
C GLU A 402 17.44 -5.67 14.96
N LEU A 403 16.94 -6.05 16.14
CA LEU A 403 15.52 -6.37 16.36
C LEU A 403 14.64 -5.16 16.06
N ALA A 404 15.04 -3.96 16.51
CA ALA A 404 14.33 -2.73 16.18
C ALA A 404 14.32 -2.46 14.66
N ALA A 405 15.43 -2.73 13.95
CA ALA A 405 15.51 -2.57 12.50
C ALA A 405 14.69 -3.62 11.73
N ALA A 406 14.66 -4.88 12.18
CA ALA A 406 13.83 -5.93 11.60
C ALA A 406 12.33 -5.68 11.85
N GLU A 407 11.99 -5.21 13.04
CA GLU A 407 10.63 -4.80 13.39
C GLU A 407 10.19 -3.58 12.56
N GLU A 408 11.09 -2.61 12.33
CA GLU A 408 10.85 -1.47 11.45
C GLU A 408 10.69 -1.89 9.98
N ALA A 409 11.46 -2.87 9.51
CA ALA A 409 11.30 -3.45 8.17
C ALA A 409 9.95 -4.18 8.03
N ALA A 410 9.52 -4.89 9.08
CA ALA A 410 8.26 -5.64 9.11
C ALA A 410 7.00 -4.77 9.35
N ARG A 411 7.13 -3.47 9.66
CA ARG A 411 5.97 -2.59 9.88
C ARG A 411 5.06 -2.51 8.64
N PRO A 412 3.72 -2.58 8.82
CA PRO A 412 2.76 -2.35 7.75
C PRO A 412 2.98 -1.00 7.06
N LEU A 413 2.70 -0.93 5.75
CA LEU A 413 2.94 0.26 4.93
C LEU A 413 2.29 1.53 5.51
N TRP A 414 1.06 1.43 6.01
CA TRP A 414 0.35 2.56 6.59
C TRP A 414 1.09 3.13 7.81
N VAL A 415 1.69 2.28 8.68
CA VAL A 415 2.48 2.74 9.83
C VAL A 415 3.69 3.55 9.35
N LYS A 416 4.40 3.06 8.33
CA LYS A 416 5.56 3.76 7.75
C LYS A 416 5.16 5.15 7.21
N ILE A 417 4.01 5.25 6.54
CA ILE A 417 3.49 6.53 6.03
C ILE A 417 3.21 7.52 7.18
N TRP A 418 2.66 7.05 8.30
CA TRP A 418 2.39 7.91 9.46
C TRP A 418 3.67 8.47 10.10
N TYR A 419 4.72 7.66 10.21
CA TYR A 419 6.03 8.13 10.68
C TYR A 419 6.64 9.16 9.71
N GLN A 420 6.61 8.87 8.41
CA GLN A 420 7.11 9.78 7.37
C GLN A 420 6.37 11.12 7.35
N LYS A 421 5.05 11.12 7.59
CA LYS A 421 4.21 12.33 7.63
C LYS A 421 4.03 12.93 9.04
N SER A 422 4.83 12.52 10.03
CA SER A 422 4.70 12.96 11.43
C SER A 422 4.71 14.48 11.62
N VAL A 423 5.61 15.21 10.91
CA VAL A 423 5.65 16.69 10.94
C VAL A 423 4.36 17.29 10.38
N GLN A 424 3.84 16.74 9.28
CA GLN A 424 2.60 17.22 8.67
C GLN A 424 1.41 17.02 9.63
N ILE A 425 1.34 15.84 10.25
CA ILE A 425 0.34 15.48 11.26
C ILE A 425 0.42 16.43 12.46
N GLY A 426 1.62 16.73 12.96
CA GLY A 426 1.82 17.65 14.09
C GLY A 426 1.28 19.06 13.81
N ILE A 427 1.56 19.60 12.63
CA ILE A 427 1.08 20.94 12.22
C ILE A 427 -0.46 20.95 12.09
N ILE A 428 -1.05 19.92 11.48
CA ILE A 428 -2.52 19.81 11.37
C ILE A 428 -3.15 19.67 12.76
N GLY A 429 -2.58 18.82 13.63
CA GLY A 429 -3.05 18.64 15.00
C GLY A 429 -3.08 19.96 15.78
N LEU A 430 -2.02 20.77 15.67
CA LEU A 430 -1.97 22.11 16.27
C LEU A 430 -3.04 23.04 15.69
N ALA A 431 -3.24 23.03 14.38
CA ALA A 431 -4.26 23.86 13.72
C ALA A 431 -5.70 23.46 14.10
N LEU A 432 -5.96 22.16 14.27
CA LEU A 432 -7.25 21.65 14.74
C LEU A 432 -7.49 21.98 16.22
N LEU A 433 -6.45 21.91 17.06
CA LEU A 433 -6.51 22.32 18.45
C LEU A 433 -6.80 23.83 18.58
N LEU A 434 -6.13 24.65 17.78
CA LEU A 434 -6.40 26.08 17.70
C LEU A 434 -7.85 26.36 17.30
N LEU A 435 -8.36 25.69 16.26
CA LEU A 435 -9.75 25.83 15.84
C LEU A 435 -10.73 25.42 16.95
N THR A 436 -10.46 24.32 17.64
CA THR A 436 -11.27 23.85 18.77
C THR A 436 -11.31 24.89 19.88
N THR A 437 -10.17 25.52 20.20
CA THR A 437 -10.10 26.62 21.18
C THR A 437 -10.91 27.83 20.73
N ILE A 438 -10.83 28.20 19.44
CA ILE A 438 -11.63 29.31 18.89
C ILE A 438 -13.13 29.05 19.05
N LEU A 439 -13.58 27.84 18.73
CA LEU A 439 -15.00 27.46 18.81
C LEU A 439 -15.50 27.38 20.25
N PHE A 440 -14.71 26.82 21.16
CA PHE A 440 -15.09 26.71 22.57
C PHE A 440 -15.17 28.09 23.25
N PHE A 441 -14.22 28.99 22.95
CA PHE A 441 -14.17 30.35 23.50
C PHE A 441 -14.83 31.41 22.59
N GLN A 442 -15.72 31.00 21.68
CA GLN A 442 -16.33 31.87 20.68
C GLN A 442 -17.01 33.14 21.25
N ASP A 443 -17.64 33.05 22.44
CA ASP A 443 -18.30 34.19 23.10
C ASP A 443 -17.32 35.30 23.49
N ARG A 444 -16.06 34.93 23.79
CA ARG A 444 -15.02 35.90 24.13
C ARG A 444 -14.43 36.55 22.88
N PHE A 445 -14.22 35.75 21.83
CA PHE A 445 -13.68 36.24 20.57
C PHE A 445 -14.68 37.14 19.82
N THR A 446 -15.98 36.81 19.82
CA THR A 446 -17.02 37.57 19.13
C THR A 446 -17.25 38.97 19.72
N ARG A 447 -16.82 39.23 20.97
CA ARG A 447 -16.80 40.58 21.56
C ARG A 447 -15.70 41.48 20.99
N ARG A 448 -14.69 40.91 20.32
CA ARG A 448 -13.56 41.61 19.69
C ARG A 448 -13.59 41.38 18.16
N PRO A 449 -14.53 42.01 17.43
CA PRO A 449 -14.80 41.68 16.02
C PRO A 449 -13.58 41.87 15.10
N HIS A 450 -12.81 42.95 15.27
CA HIS A 450 -11.61 43.18 14.47
C HIS A 450 -10.57 42.06 14.62
N PHE A 451 -10.35 41.57 15.85
CA PHE A 451 -9.42 40.48 16.11
C PHE A 451 -9.92 39.16 15.50
N LEU A 452 -11.21 38.84 15.69
CA LEU A 452 -11.78 37.61 15.13
C LEU A 452 -11.75 37.60 13.59
N HIS A 453 -12.03 38.71 12.92
CA HIS A 453 -11.91 38.81 11.46
C HIS A 453 -10.48 38.64 10.96
N TRP A 454 -9.47 39.14 11.68
CA TRP A 454 -8.07 38.94 11.31
C TRP A 454 -7.63 37.48 11.54
N LEU A 455 -7.95 36.93 12.72
CA LEU A 455 -7.68 35.53 13.07
C LEU A 455 -8.31 34.56 12.06
N ARG A 456 -9.58 34.78 11.72
CA ARG A 456 -10.30 33.96 10.75
C ARG A 456 -9.66 34.03 9.37
N ARG A 457 -9.31 35.23 8.87
CA ARG A 457 -8.60 35.35 7.58
C ARG A 457 -7.26 34.63 7.58
N GLY A 458 -6.50 34.73 8.66
CA GLY A 458 -5.26 33.97 8.84
C GLY A 458 -5.48 32.47 8.79
N TYR A 459 -6.51 31.97 9.48
CA TYR A 459 -6.88 30.56 9.46
C TYR A 459 -7.31 30.09 8.06
N LEU A 460 -8.15 30.86 7.36
CA LEU A 460 -8.57 30.51 6.00
C LEU A 460 -7.41 30.49 5.01
N LEU A 461 -6.46 31.42 5.14
CA LEU A 461 -5.24 31.42 4.32
C LEU A 461 -4.42 30.16 4.57
N PHE A 462 -4.25 29.76 5.84
CA PHE A 462 -3.61 28.50 6.21
C PHE A 462 -4.35 27.28 5.65
N THR A 463 -5.69 27.27 5.71
CA THR A 463 -6.50 26.17 5.16
C THR A 463 -6.29 26.02 3.65
N VAL A 464 -6.26 27.11 2.87
CA VAL A 464 -6.04 27.02 1.42
C VAL A 464 -4.61 26.58 1.10
N THR A 465 -3.62 27.20 1.74
CA THR A 465 -2.20 27.00 1.39
C THR A 465 -1.64 25.70 1.95
N TYR A 466 -1.77 25.49 3.26
CA TYR A 466 -1.18 24.35 3.94
C TYR A 466 -2.07 23.12 3.85
N ILE A 467 -3.34 23.20 4.29
CA ILE A 467 -4.23 22.04 4.27
C ILE A 467 -4.57 21.67 2.81
N GLY A 468 -4.87 22.64 1.97
CA GLY A 468 -5.22 22.44 0.56
C GLY A 468 -4.04 22.06 -0.32
N TRP A 469 -3.19 23.02 -0.69
CA TRP A 469 -2.15 22.80 -1.71
C TRP A 469 -0.95 21.98 -1.22
N TYR A 470 -0.54 22.12 0.04
CA TYR A 470 0.64 21.39 0.55
C TYR A 470 0.31 19.99 1.07
N ALA A 471 -0.69 19.85 1.94
CA ALA A 471 -1.04 18.59 2.57
C ALA A 471 -2.09 17.78 1.77
N LEU A 472 -2.69 18.36 0.73
CA LEU A 472 -3.73 17.75 -0.11
C LEU A 472 -4.96 17.26 0.69
N GLY A 473 -5.21 17.88 1.85
CA GLY A 473 -6.26 17.55 2.81
C GLY A 473 -7.64 18.08 2.43
N GLN A 474 -8.18 17.64 1.30
CA GLN A 474 -9.50 18.03 0.82
C GLN A 474 -10.47 16.85 0.91
N LEU A 475 -11.46 16.92 1.81
CA LEU A 475 -12.55 15.94 1.81
C LEU A 475 -13.42 16.12 0.57
N SER A 476 -13.93 14.99 0.05
CA SER A 476 -14.79 14.89 -1.13
C SER A 476 -16.00 13.99 -0.81
N VAL A 477 -17.07 14.10 -1.62
CA VAL A 477 -18.20 13.17 -1.58
C VAL A 477 -17.78 11.72 -1.75
N VAL A 478 -16.71 11.46 -2.54
CA VAL A 478 -16.17 10.10 -2.72
C VAL A 478 -15.80 9.46 -1.40
N ASN A 479 -15.16 10.20 -0.48
CA ASN A 479 -14.79 9.67 0.83
C ASN A 479 -16.02 9.24 1.65
N VAL A 480 -17.14 9.96 1.49
CA VAL A 480 -18.41 9.60 2.14
C VAL A 480 -18.99 8.34 1.50
N LEU A 481 -19.01 8.27 0.16
CA LEU A 481 -19.50 7.09 -0.57
C LEU A 481 -18.68 5.84 -0.26
N THR A 482 -17.34 5.96 -0.23
CA THR A 482 -16.43 4.88 0.15
C THR A 482 -16.68 4.40 1.58
N PHE A 483 -16.87 5.32 2.53
CA PHE A 483 -17.20 4.93 3.90
C PHE A 483 -18.55 4.22 4.00
N VAL A 484 -19.58 4.74 3.34
CA VAL A 484 -20.91 4.12 3.31
C VAL A 484 -20.85 2.72 2.69
N HIS A 485 -20.14 2.55 1.58
CA HIS A 485 -19.97 1.25 0.93
C HIS A 485 -19.16 0.27 1.80
N ALA A 486 -18.14 0.76 2.50
CA ALA A 486 -17.34 -0.04 3.43
C ALA A 486 -18.14 -0.53 4.65
N LEU A 487 -19.27 0.10 5.00
CA LEU A 487 -20.19 -0.41 6.02
C LEU A 487 -21.08 -1.56 5.51
N PHE A 488 -21.26 -1.68 4.20
CA PHE A 488 -22.06 -2.74 3.56
C PHE A 488 -21.20 -3.92 3.06
N GLN A 489 -19.87 -3.76 3.00
CA GLN A 489 -18.89 -4.76 2.57
C GLN A 489 -17.93 -5.10 3.73
N ASP A 490 -16.98 -6.03 3.53
CA ASP A 490 -15.95 -6.34 4.52
C ASP A 490 -15.10 -5.09 4.85
N PHE A 491 -15.31 -4.56 6.05
CA PHE A 491 -14.73 -3.30 6.49
C PHE A 491 -13.24 -3.44 6.81
N ARG A 492 -12.39 -2.73 6.04
CA ARG A 492 -10.93 -2.73 6.20
C ARG A 492 -10.40 -1.34 6.56
N TRP A 493 -9.90 -1.18 7.78
CA TRP A 493 -9.37 0.09 8.30
C TRP A 493 -8.08 0.54 7.60
N GLU A 494 -7.33 -0.39 7.02
CA GLU A 494 -6.02 -0.13 6.41
C GLU A 494 -6.12 0.87 5.25
N LEU A 495 -7.22 0.84 4.49
CA LEU A 495 -7.46 1.75 3.37
C LEU A 495 -7.61 3.20 3.84
N PHE A 496 -8.30 3.42 4.95
CA PHE A 496 -8.49 4.75 5.53
C PHE A 496 -7.23 5.27 6.23
N LEU A 497 -6.45 4.37 6.84
CA LEU A 497 -5.20 4.70 7.53
C LEU A 497 -4.04 5.00 6.58
N THR A 498 -4.16 4.69 5.29
CA THR A 498 -3.11 4.97 4.30
C THR A 498 -2.92 6.47 4.06
N ASP A 499 -3.97 7.30 4.22
CA ASP A 499 -3.85 8.76 4.21
C ASP A 499 -4.09 9.36 5.61
N PRO A 500 -3.03 9.61 6.39
CA PRO A 500 -3.16 10.15 7.75
C PRO A 500 -3.81 11.53 7.80
N VAL A 501 -3.59 12.37 6.77
CA VAL A 501 -4.12 13.74 6.74
C VAL A 501 -5.63 13.71 6.58
N LEU A 502 -6.13 12.98 5.59
CA LEU A 502 -7.56 12.84 5.36
C LEU A 502 -8.25 12.13 6.53
N PHE A 503 -7.61 11.11 7.11
CA PHE A 503 -8.16 10.39 8.26
C PHE A 503 -8.37 11.31 9.49
N ILE A 504 -7.38 12.14 9.80
CA ILE A 504 -7.45 13.10 10.92
C ILE A 504 -8.54 14.15 10.64
N LEU A 505 -8.57 14.72 9.44
CA LEU A 505 -9.57 15.72 9.07
C LEU A 505 -10.98 15.15 9.06
N TRP A 506 -11.16 13.92 8.59
CA TRP A 506 -12.45 13.23 8.58
C TRP A 506 -12.94 12.93 10.00
N THR A 507 -12.07 12.40 10.86
CA THR A 507 -12.37 12.14 12.28
C THR A 507 -12.75 13.42 13.02
N PHE A 508 -12.00 14.50 12.80
CA PHE A 508 -12.32 15.81 13.37
C PHE A 508 -13.64 16.37 12.82
N THR A 509 -13.90 16.20 11.53
CA THR A 509 -15.15 16.64 10.90
C THR A 509 -16.35 15.87 11.47
N ALA A 510 -16.23 14.56 11.67
CA ALA A 510 -17.26 13.75 12.30
C ALA A 510 -17.55 14.23 13.73
N ALA A 511 -16.52 14.48 14.55
CA ALA A 511 -16.68 15.00 15.90
C ALA A 511 -17.35 16.39 15.93
N THR A 512 -16.92 17.30 15.04
CA THR A 512 -17.48 18.66 15.00
C THR A 512 -18.91 18.72 14.46
N ILE A 513 -19.29 17.79 13.57
CA ILE A 513 -20.69 17.66 13.11
C ILE A 513 -21.63 17.35 14.27
N LEU A 514 -21.24 16.45 15.18
CA LEU A 514 -22.06 16.07 16.34
C LEU A 514 -22.19 17.22 17.35
N LEU A 515 -21.14 18.02 17.52
CA LEU A 515 -21.08 19.07 18.55
C LEU A 515 -21.56 20.45 18.06
N TRP A 516 -21.16 20.90 16.87
CA TRP A 516 -21.44 22.23 16.32
C TRP A 516 -22.23 22.19 15.00
N GLY A 517 -22.26 21.03 14.32
CA GLY A 517 -22.83 20.85 12.98
C GLY A 517 -21.80 21.02 11.85
N ARG A 518 -22.22 20.77 10.60
CA ARG A 518 -21.32 20.82 9.42
C ARG A 518 -20.63 22.16 9.16
N GLY A 519 -21.15 23.23 9.75
CA GLY A 519 -20.70 24.60 9.47
C GLY A 519 -19.22 24.82 9.80
N VAL A 520 -18.67 24.09 10.77
CA VAL A 520 -17.26 24.18 11.14
C VAL A 520 -16.37 23.75 9.96
N PHE A 521 -16.68 22.61 9.33
CA PHE A 521 -15.90 22.12 8.20
C PHE A 521 -16.02 23.05 6.98
N CYS A 522 -17.23 23.33 6.50
CA CYS A 522 -17.44 24.17 5.31
C CYS A 522 -17.02 25.64 5.51
N GLY A 523 -16.95 26.09 6.76
CA GLY A 523 -16.61 27.46 7.15
C GLY A 523 -15.12 27.69 7.39
N TRP A 524 -14.41 26.71 7.97
CA TRP A 524 -13.04 26.87 8.46
C TRP A 524 -12.04 25.90 7.83
N LEU A 525 -12.42 24.62 7.65
CA LEU A 525 -11.48 23.56 7.26
C LEU A 525 -11.48 23.19 5.79
N CYS A 526 -12.57 23.43 5.05
CA CYS A 526 -12.64 23.10 3.63
C CYS A 526 -11.76 24.07 2.81
N PRO A 527 -10.68 23.61 2.16
CA PRO A 527 -9.81 24.47 1.35
C PRO A 527 -10.56 25.21 0.23
N PHE A 528 -11.40 24.51 -0.54
CA PHE A 528 -12.19 25.17 -1.58
C PHE A 528 -13.18 26.20 -1.01
N GLY A 529 -13.81 25.89 0.12
CA GLY A 529 -14.68 26.84 0.82
C GLY A 529 -13.92 28.07 1.31
N ALA A 530 -12.72 27.89 1.85
CA ALA A 530 -11.85 28.97 2.31
C ALA A 530 -11.40 29.85 1.13
N LEU A 531 -11.04 29.24 -0.01
CA LEU A 531 -10.70 29.95 -1.24
C LEU A 531 -11.85 30.84 -1.72
N GLN A 532 -13.08 30.30 -1.75
CA GLN A 532 -14.26 31.08 -2.11
C GLN A 532 -14.49 32.26 -1.16
N GLU A 533 -14.27 32.08 0.15
CA GLU A 533 -14.43 33.15 1.13
C GLU A 533 -13.40 34.27 0.92
N LEU A 534 -12.12 33.92 0.77
CA LEU A 534 -11.03 34.89 0.58
C LEU A 534 -11.20 35.69 -0.72
N ILE A 535 -11.61 35.02 -1.81
CA ILE A 535 -11.88 35.68 -3.09
C ILE A 535 -13.05 36.67 -2.96
N ASN A 536 -14.15 36.27 -2.29
CA ASN A 536 -15.30 37.16 -2.13
C ASN A 536 -14.97 38.34 -1.19
N GLU A 537 -14.21 38.12 -0.12
CA GLU A 537 -13.68 39.19 0.74
C GLU A 537 -12.83 40.20 -0.06
N ALA A 538 -11.95 39.71 -0.94
CA ALA A 538 -11.17 40.56 -1.82
C ALA A 538 -12.07 41.34 -2.81
N ALA A 539 -13.05 40.68 -3.43
CA ALA A 539 -14.01 41.32 -4.33
C ALA A 539 -14.79 42.45 -3.64
N ARG A 540 -15.24 42.25 -2.40
CA ARG A 540 -15.90 43.29 -1.60
C ARG A 540 -14.97 44.46 -1.28
N LYS A 541 -13.70 44.19 -0.98
CA LYS A 541 -12.70 45.24 -0.76
C LYS A 541 -12.46 46.07 -2.03
N LEU A 542 -12.57 45.44 -3.20
CA LEU A 542 -12.55 46.09 -4.52
C LEU A 542 -13.90 46.70 -4.94
N LYS A 543 -14.89 46.73 -4.03
CA LYS A 543 -16.23 47.30 -4.24
C LYS A 543 -17.03 46.65 -5.38
N VAL A 544 -16.79 45.37 -5.68
CA VAL A 544 -17.62 44.60 -6.62
C VAL A 544 -19.03 44.45 -6.05
N ARG A 545 -20.05 44.76 -6.88
CA ARG A 545 -21.47 44.67 -6.50
C ARG A 545 -21.85 43.24 -6.14
N GLN A 546 -22.35 43.04 -4.92
CA GLN A 546 -22.86 41.75 -4.47
C GLN A 546 -24.33 41.61 -4.83
N PHE A 547 -24.73 40.43 -5.30
CA PHE A 547 -26.11 40.10 -5.63
C PHE A 547 -26.66 39.09 -4.62
N GLU A 548 -27.81 39.37 -4.01
CA GLU A 548 -28.50 38.44 -3.13
C GLU A 548 -29.79 37.97 -3.78
N LEU A 549 -30.01 36.66 -3.81
CA LEU A 549 -31.22 36.08 -4.38
C LEU A 549 -32.38 36.25 -3.40
N PRO A 550 -33.62 36.43 -3.89
CA PRO A 550 -34.81 36.39 -3.05
C PRO A 550 -34.88 35.08 -2.25
N PHE A 551 -35.25 35.16 -0.97
CA PHE A 551 -35.21 34.02 -0.04
C PHE A 551 -35.97 32.78 -0.56
N ALA A 552 -37.12 32.98 -1.22
CA ALA A 552 -37.93 31.89 -1.77
C ALA A 552 -37.23 31.14 -2.92
N VAL A 553 -36.39 31.81 -3.72
CA VAL A 553 -35.59 31.17 -4.77
C VAL A 553 -34.40 30.44 -4.11
N HIS A 554 -33.77 31.12 -3.16
CA HIS A 554 -32.64 30.60 -2.40
C HIS A 554 -32.96 29.26 -1.72
N GLU A 555 -34.10 29.16 -1.04
CA GLU A 555 -34.54 27.95 -0.34
C GLU A 555 -34.76 26.76 -1.30
N ARG A 556 -35.33 27.01 -2.49
CA ARG A 556 -35.54 25.98 -3.51
C ARG A 556 -34.24 25.49 -4.13
N LEU A 557 -33.28 26.39 -4.36
CA LEU A 557 -31.99 26.05 -4.93
C LEU A 557 -31.14 25.15 -4.02
N TRP A 558 -31.41 25.10 -2.71
CA TRP A 558 -30.74 24.14 -1.81
C TRP A 558 -31.03 22.69 -2.18
N ALA A 559 -32.17 22.38 -2.82
CA ALA A 559 -32.51 21.02 -3.22
C ALA A 559 -31.51 20.44 -4.25
N ILE A 560 -30.88 21.30 -5.07
CA ILE A 560 -29.98 20.88 -6.16
C ILE A 560 -28.82 20.02 -5.64
N LYS A 561 -28.11 20.46 -4.60
CA LYS A 561 -26.99 19.68 -4.00
C LYS A 561 -27.43 18.33 -3.43
N TYR A 562 -28.68 18.22 -2.95
CA TYR A 562 -29.23 16.95 -2.46
C TYR A 562 -29.59 16.03 -3.62
N ILE A 563 -30.12 16.56 -4.72
CA ILE A 563 -30.37 15.79 -5.94
C ILE A 563 -29.05 15.27 -6.51
N ILE A 564 -28.01 16.10 -6.60
CA ILE A 564 -26.68 15.69 -7.05
C ILE A 564 -26.15 14.55 -6.15
N LEU A 565 -26.24 14.69 -4.84
CA LEU A 565 -25.83 13.64 -3.90
C LEU A 565 -26.60 12.33 -4.12
N LEU A 566 -27.92 12.38 -4.30
CA LEU A 566 -28.74 11.18 -4.54
C LEU A 566 -28.39 10.49 -5.86
N VAL A 567 -28.14 11.26 -6.93
CA VAL A 567 -27.70 10.72 -8.22
C VAL A 567 -26.32 10.06 -8.09
N LEU A 568 -25.36 10.73 -7.44
CA LEU A 568 -24.02 10.15 -7.21
C LEU A 568 -24.09 8.88 -6.36
N PHE A 569 -24.94 8.86 -5.34
CA PHE A 569 -25.17 7.67 -4.53
C PHE A 569 -25.78 6.53 -5.37
N GLY A 570 -26.78 6.81 -6.21
CA GLY A 570 -27.36 5.83 -7.12
C GLY A 570 -26.33 5.23 -8.07
N ILE A 571 -25.49 6.06 -8.70
CA ILE A 571 -24.38 5.61 -9.56
C ILE A 571 -23.38 4.76 -8.77
N SER A 572 -23.08 5.13 -7.51
CA SER A 572 -22.12 4.41 -6.67
C SER A 572 -22.55 2.99 -6.30
N LEU A 573 -23.86 2.70 -6.30
CA LEU A 573 -24.38 1.35 -6.06
C LEU A 573 -24.15 0.41 -7.25
N GLU A 574 -24.14 0.95 -8.48
CA GLU A 574 -23.84 0.20 -9.69
C GLU A 574 -22.32 0.07 -9.91
N SER A 575 -21.60 1.17 -9.77
CA SER A 575 -20.15 1.20 -9.92
C SER A 575 -19.52 2.36 -9.14
N MET A 576 -18.64 2.02 -8.19
CA MET A 576 -17.84 3.02 -7.46
C MET A 576 -16.95 3.84 -8.41
N GLN A 577 -16.48 3.25 -9.51
CA GLN A 577 -15.65 3.93 -10.51
C GLN A 577 -16.43 5.01 -11.26
N MET A 578 -17.67 4.71 -11.67
CA MET A 578 -18.53 5.70 -12.32
C MET A 578 -18.89 6.84 -11.36
N ALA A 579 -19.09 6.53 -10.07
CA ALA A 579 -19.35 7.55 -9.07
C ALA A 579 -18.15 8.48 -8.85
N GLU A 580 -16.91 7.96 -8.90
CA GLU A 580 -15.69 8.78 -8.82
C GLU A 580 -15.54 9.72 -10.02
N GLN A 581 -15.86 9.25 -11.23
CA GLN A 581 -15.88 10.10 -12.43
C GLN A 581 -16.99 11.15 -12.38
N ALA A 582 -18.20 10.75 -11.97
CA ALA A 582 -19.32 11.68 -11.82
C ALA A 582 -19.10 12.70 -10.69
N ALA A 583 -18.31 12.34 -9.66
CA ALA A 583 -17.93 13.23 -8.57
C ALA A 583 -17.01 14.38 -9.02
N GLU A 584 -16.57 14.42 -10.28
CA GLU A 584 -15.87 15.57 -10.88
C GLU A 584 -16.74 16.84 -10.96
N VAL A 585 -18.05 16.72 -10.69
CA VAL A 585 -18.90 17.87 -10.34
C VAL A 585 -18.27 18.72 -9.21
N GLU A 586 -17.46 18.09 -8.35
CA GLU A 586 -16.66 18.76 -7.35
C GLU A 586 -15.37 19.35 -7.95
N PRO A 587 -15.20 20.68 -7.97
CA PRO A 587 -14.00 21.33 -8.50
C PRO A 587 -12.77 21.13 -7.59
N PHE A 588 -12.87 20.31 -6.55
CA PHE A 588 -11.85 20.07 -5.53
C PHE A 588 -10.56 19.50 -6.12
N LYS A 589 -10.69 18.49 -7.00
CA LYS A 589 -9.53 17.88 -7.66
C LYS A 589 -8.78 18.89 -8.53
N THR A 590 -9.52 19.69 -9.30
CA THR A 590 -8.94 20.69 -10.21
C THR A 590 -8.36 21.89 -9.46
N ALA A 591 -9.10 22.50 -8.53
CA ALA A 591 -8.71 23.76 -7.90
C ALA A 591 -7.74 23.59 -6.71
N ILE A 592 -7.85 22.49 -5.97
CA ILE A 592 -7.08 22.27 -4.73
C ILE A 592 -5.99 21.22 -4.94
N ILE A 593 -6.36 20.01 -5.40
CA ILE A 593 -5.39 18.91 -5.46
C ILE A 593 -4.37 19.12 -6.60
N LEU A 594 -4.84 19.53 -7.78
CA LEU A 594 -4.00 19.72 -8.98
C LEU A 594 -3.60 21.18 -9.23
N GLY A 595 -4.04 22.13 -8.40
CA GLY A 595 -3.63 23.53 -8.54
C GLY A 595 -3.91 24.15 -9.92
N PHE A 596 -5.02 23.79 -10.58
CA PHE A 596 -5.42 24.17 -11.93
C PHE A 596 -4.58 23.57 -13.07
N ASP A 597 -3.71 22.60 -12.79
CA ASP A 597 -3.00 21.82 -13.81
C ASP A 597 -3.86 20.64 -14.30
N ARG A 598 -4.82 20.92 -15.19
CA ARG A 598 -5.75 19.94 -15.76
C ARG A 598 -6.24 20.35 -17.15
N GLN A 599 -6.91 19.43 -17.86
CA GLN A 599 -7.63 19.70 -19.11
C GLN A 599 -8.50 20.98 -19.02
N TRP A 600 -8.48 21.75 -20.11
CA TRP A 600 -8.98 23.13 -20.12
C TRP A 600 -10.46 23.26 -19.73
N TRP A 601 -11.31 22.27 -20.04
CA TRP A 601 -12.72 22.32 -19.69
C TRP A 601 -12.97 22.21 -18.18
N PHE A 602 -12.20 21.39 -17.46
CA PHE A 602 -12.30 21.31 -16.01
C PHE A 602 -11.79 22.59 -15.33
N VAL A 603 -10.71 23.15 -15.85
CA VAL A 603 -10.16 24.44 -15.40
C VAL A 603 -11.17 25.55 -15.63
N LEU A 604 -11.80 25.59 -16.81
CA LEU A 604 -12.84 26.55 -17.16
C LEU A 604 -14.05 26.43 -16.22
N TYR A 605 -14.52 25.22 -15.93
CA TYR A 605 -15.62 24.99 -14.99
C TYR A 605 -15.29 25.49 -13.58
N ALA A 606 -14.12 25.12 -13.03
CA ALA A 606 -13.70 25.58 -11.72
C ALA A 606 -13.51 27.11 -11.67
N ALA A 607 -12.89 27.70 -12.70
CA ALA A 607 -12.72 29.13 -12.83
C ALA A 607 -14.06 29.86 -12.92
N LEU A 608 -15.02 29.36 -13.69
CA LEU A 608 -16.37 29.93 -13.79
C LEU A 608 -17.07 29.95 -12.42
N LEU A 609 -16.99 28.87 -11.65
CA LEU A 609 -17.55 28.82 -10.29
C LEU A 609 -16.89 29.85 -9.35
N LEU A 610 -15.58 30.07 -9.48
CA LEU A 610 -14.87 31.09 -8.71
C LEU A 610 -15.23 32.51 -9.18
N VAL A 611 -15.41 32.73 -10.49
CA VAL A 611 -15.86 34.00 -11.07
C VAL A 611 -17.25 34.37 -10.56
N ILE A 612 -18.19 33.44 -10.60
CA ILE A 612 -19.55 33.65 -10.04
C ILE A 612 -19.46 34.02 -8.55
N ASN A 613 -18.53 33.39 -7.83
CA ASN A 613 -18.32 33.65 -6.41
C ASN A 613 -17.80 35.08 -6.09
N LEU A 614 -17.28 35.85 -7.06
CA LEU A 614 -16.97 37.27 -6.85
C LEU A 614 -18.23 38.10 -6.61
N PHE A 615 -19.33 37.72 -7.25
CA PHE A 615 -20.61 38.45 -7.20
C PHE A 615 -21.54 37.94 -6.09
N THR A 616 -21.30 36.72 -5.62
CA THR A 616 -22.22 35.99 -4.75
C THR A 616 -21.43 35.07 -3.80
N ARG A 617 -21.58 35.23 -2.48
CA ARG A 617 -20.74 34.51 -1.50
C ARG A 617 -21.03 33.00 -1.49
N LYS A 618 -19.99 32.18 -1.72
CA LYS A 618 -19.98 30.71 -1.60
C LYS A 618 -21.06 29.96 -2.40
N VAL A 619 -21.35 30.38 -3.63
CA VAL A 619 -22.43 29.77 -4.47
C VAL A 619 -22.31 28.26 -4.60
N TYR A 620 -21.13 27.76 -4.92
CA TYR A 620 -20.89 26.33 -5.07
C TYR A 620 -21.25 25.55 -3.78
N CYS A 621 -20.73 25.98 -2.62
CA CYS A 621 -21.03 25.35 -1.33
C CYS A 621 -22.52 25.42 -0.95
N ARG A 622 -23.26 26.39 -1.49
CA ARG A 622 -24.67 26.66 -1.18
C ARG A 622 -25.62 25.78 -1.98
N TYR A 623 -25.32 25.57 -3.27
CA TYR A 623 -26.27 24.98 -4.21
C TYR A 623 -25.80 23.73 -4.93
N ILE A 624 -24.50 23.52 -5.09
CA ILE A 624 -23.97 22.45 -5.95
C ILE A 624 -23.26 21.36 -5.13
N CYS A 625 -22.53 21.75 -4.09
CA CYS A 625 -21.62 20.87 -3.34
C CYS A 625 -22.30 19.62 -2.72
N PRO A 626 -22.08 18.41 -3.27
CA PRO A 626 -22.69 17.19 -2.77
C PRO A 626 -22.09 16.75 -1.43
N LEU A 627 -20.79 16.97 -1.18
CA LEU A 627 -20.20 16.80 0.15
C LEU A 627 -20.91 17.66 1.20
N GLY A 628 -21.22 18.91 0.88
CA GLY A 628 -21.94 19.81 1.79
C GLY A 628 -23.35 19.31 2.13
N ALA A 629 -24.03 18.68 1.17
CA ALA A 629 -25.31 18.00 1.38
C ALA A 629 -25.15 16.76 2.28
N ALA A 630 -24.12 15.93 2.04
CA ALA A 630 -23.85 14.73 2.82
C ALA A 630 -23.57 15.05 4.29
N LEU A 631 -22.75 16.06 4.58
CA LEU A 631 -22.45 16.49 5.95
C LEU A 631 -23.66 17.17 6.64
N ALA A 632 -24.64 17.67 5.87
CA ALA A 632 -25.84 18.30 6.42
C ALA A 632 -26.83 17.28 7.01
N ILE A 633 -26.85 16.04 6.51
CA ILE A 633 -27.75 14.98 7.00
C ILE A 633 -27.52 14.68 8.50
N PRO A 634 -26.31 14.34 8.96
CA PRO A 634 -26.04 14.07 10.38
C PRO A 634 -26.09 15.33 11.26
N THR A 635 -26.01 16.53 10.68
CA THR A 635 -26.09 17.79 11.45
C THR A 635 -27.43 17.95 12.19
N LYS A 636 -28.50 17.29 11.73
CA LYS A 636 -29.78 17.24 12.46
C LYS A 636 -29.69 16.54 13.82
N LEU A 637 -28.69 15.69 14.02
CA LEU A 637 -28.45 14.95 15.26
C LEU A 637 -27.56 15.73 16.24
N ARG A 638 -27.22 17.00 15.97
CA ARG A 638 -26.35 17.77 16.86
C ARG A 638 -26.96 17.90 18.25
N GLN A 639 -26.12 17.83 19.26
CA GLN A 639 -26.55 17.87 20.66
C GLN A 639 -26.61 19.28 21.24
N PHE A 640 -25.89 20.26 20.67
CA PHE A 640 -25.75 21.59 21.27
C PHE A 640 -25.99 22.74 20.28
N ASP A 641 -26.85 23.68 20.67
CA ASP A 641 -27.10 24.95 19.96
C ASP A 641 -26.23 26.07 20.53
N TRP A 642 -24.97 26.13 20.08
CA TRP A 642 -23.98 27.09 20.56
C TRP A 642 -24.22 28.55 20.10
N LEU A 643 -25.01 28.77 19.04
CA LEU A 643 -25.25 30.11 18.48
C LEU A 643 -26.41 30.80 19.20
N LYS A 644 -26.12 31.87 19.94
CA LYS A 644 -27.11 32.57 20.77
C LYS A 644 -28.02 33.48 19.94
N ARG A 645 -29.30 33.53 20.31
CA ARG A 645 -30.33 34.42 19.75
C ARG A 645 -31.16 35.02 20.88
N ARG A 646 -31.66 36.24 20.67
CA ARG A 646 -32.61 36.89 21.60
C ARG A 646 -34.04 36.64 21.12
N LYS A 647 -35.03 36.84 22.00
CA LYS A 647 -36.45 36.64 21.68
C LYS A 647 -36.94 37.61 20.61
N GLU A 648 -36.38 38.81 20.56
CA GLU A 648 -36.72 39.87 19.60
C GLU A 648 -36.11 39.66 18.22
N CYS A 649 -35.23 38.65 18.07
CA CYS A 649 -34.61 38.30 16.80
C CYS A 649 -35.60 37.58 15.88
N GLY A 650 -35.84 38.10 14.68
CA GLY A 650 -36.85 37.59 13.74
C GLY A 650 -38.20 38.32 13.83
N SER A 651 -38.54 38.87 15.00
CA SER A 651 -39.66 39.80 15.14
C SER A 651 -39.51 40.63 16.41
N PRO A 652 -39.36 41.98 16.35
CA PRO A 652 -39.32 42.83 15.15
C PRO A 652 -37.92 42.95 14.50
N CYS A 653 -36.85 42.42 15.10
CA CYS A 653 -35.48 42.66 14.61
C CYS A 653 -35.08 41.73 13.46
N GLN A 654 -34.82 42.29 12.28
CA GLN A 654 -34.41 41.55 11.07
C GLN A 654 -32.92 41.67 10.71
N LEU A 655 -32.11 42.29 11.58
CA LEU A 655 -30.74 42.69 11.23
C LEU A 655 -29.86 41.49 10.84
N CYS A 656 -29.78 40.45 11.69
CA CYS A 656 -28.95 39.29 11.38
C CYS A 656 -29.43 38.51 10.16
N ALA A 657 -30.73 38.52 9.84
CA ALA A 657 -31.25 37.85 8.65
C ALA A 657 -30.78 38.58 7.38
N LYS A 658 -30.77 39.91 7.38
CA LYS A 658 -30.24 40.74 6.28
C LYS A 658 -28.72 40.71 6.18
N GLU A 659 -28.00 40.63 7.30
CA GLU A 659 -26.53 40.58 7.29
C GLU A 659 -25.96 39.20 6.99
N CYS A 660 -26.77 38.14 7.06
CA CYS A 660 -26.33 36.80 6.73
C CYS A 660 -26.23 36.65 5.21
N GLU A 661 -25.06 36.95 4.66
CA GLU A 661 -24.79 36.86 3.21
C GLU A 661 -24.94 35.42 2.65
N ILE A 662 -24.81 34.41 3.52
CA ILE A 662 -25.08 33.00 3.17
C ILE A 662 -26.59 32.71 3.13
N GLN A 663 -27.40 33.57 3.75
CA GLN A 663 -28.86 33.47 3.89
C GLN A 663 -29.32 32.22 4.66
N ALA A 664 -28.50 31.75 5.61
CA ALA A 664 -28.82 30.63 6.49
C ALA A 664 -29.78 30.99 7.65
N ILE A 665 -30.11 32.28 7.81
CA ILE A 665 -31.06 32.75 8.83
C ILE A 665 -32.37 33.04 8.13
N HIS A 666 -33.42 32.32 8.53
CA HIS A 666 -34.77 32.53 8.01
C HIS A 666 -35.31 33.92 8.39
N PRO A 667 -36.26 34.48 7.62
CA PRO A 667 -36.92 35.75 7.96
C PRO A 667 -37.62 35.74 9.33
N ASP A 668 -37.98 34.56 9.84
CA ASP A 668 -38.55 34.39 11.19
C ASP A 668 -37.47 34.43 12.31
N GLY A 669 -36.19 34.58 11.95
CA GLY A 669 -35.07 34.68 12.86
C GLY A 669 -34.41 33.36 13.27
N ARG A 670 -34.89 32.21 12.79
CA ARG A 670 -34.28 30.89 13.09
C ARG A 670 -33.03 30.65 12.24
N ILE A 671 -32.01 30.03 12.84
CA ILE A 671 -30.79 29.64 12.12
C ILE A 671 -30.98 28.22 11.57
N ASN A 672 -30.90 28.06 10.26
CA ASN A 672 -30.88 26.75 9.64
C ASN A 672 -29.48 26.12 9.79
N ALA A 673 -29.36 25.15 10.69
CA ALA A 673 -28.13 24.42 10.96
C ALA A 673 -27.54 23.72 9.72
N ASN A 674 -28.42 23.27 8.82
CA ASN A 674 -28.05 22.54 7.61
C ASN A 674 -27.45 23.47 6.56
N GLU A 675 -27.54 24.79 6.72
CA GLU A 675 -27.01 25.80 5.79
C GLU A 675 -25.97 26.74 6.40
N CYS A 676 -25.92 26.82 7.73
CA CYS A 676 -24.98 27.66 8.44
C CYS A 676 -23.52 27.20 8.23
N HIS A 677 -22.64 28.12 7.84
CA HIS A 677 -21.19 27.88 7.71
C HIS A 677 -20.38 28.34 8.93
N TYR A 678 -21.02 28.50 10.08
CA TYR A 678 -20.35 28.82 11.36
C TYR A 678 -19.36 29.99 11.29
N CYS A 679 -19.74 31.06 10.57
CA CYS A 679 -18.90 32.23 10.32
C CYS A 679 -18.77 33.18 11.52
N LEU A 680 -19.65 33.05 12.52
CA LEU A 680 -19.75 33.86 13.74
C LEU A 680 -20.12 35.35 13.54
N ASP A 681 -20.40 35.78 12.32
CA ASP A 681 -20.79 37.18 12.02
C ASP A 681 -22.06 37.61 12.78
N CYS A 682 -23.05 36.73 12.87
CA CYS A 682 -24.28 37.01 13.64
C CYS A 682 -24.04 37.09 15.15
N GLN A 683 -23.05 36.38 15.69
CA GLN A 683 -22.67 36.43 17.11
C GLN A 683 -21.89 37.71 17.44
N MET A 684 -21.06 38.20 16.50
CA MET A 684 -20.44 39.52 16.62
C MET A 684 -21.49 40.63 16.69
N THR A 685 -22.52 40.58 15.83
CA THR A 685 -23.65 41.52 15.90
C THR A 685 -24.45 41.34 17.20
N TYR A 686 -24.63 40.12 17.71
CA TYR A 686 -25.36 39.83 18.98
C TYR A 686 -24.71 40.48 20.21
N HIS A 687 -23.37 40.52 20.27
CA HIS A 687 -22.61 41.11 21.37
C HIS A 687 -22.34 42.63 21.21
N ASN A 688 -22.58 43.20 20.03
CA ASN A 688 -22.31 44.60 19.78
C ASN A 688 -23.44 45.50 20.30
N GLU A 689 -23.18 46.23 21.37
CA GLU A 689 -24.15 47.13 22.03
C GLU A 689 -24.63 48.30 21.15
N ARG A 690 -23.88 48.67 20.11
CA ARG A 690 -24.22 49.76 19.20
C ARG A 690 -24.94 49.28 17.93
N LYS A 691 -24.86 47.99 17.63
CA LYS A 691 -25.39 47.40 16.40
C LYS A 691 -26.61 46.51 16.65
N CYS A 692 -26.63 45.78 17.77
CA CYS A 692 -27.75 44.92 18.14
C CYS A 692 -28.96 45.78 18.53
N LEU A 693 -29.98 45.83 17.66
CA LEU A 693 -31.16 46.71 17.88
C LEU A 693 -31.84 46.51 19.25
N PRO A 694 -32.04 45.28 19.76
CA PRO A 694 -32.57 45.09 21.12
C PRO A 694 -31.71 45.71 22.23
N LEU A 695 -30.38 45.63 22.12
CA LEU A 695 -29.47 46.25 23.09
C LEU A 695 -29.46 47.77 22.97
N VAL A 696 -29.48 48.29 21.74
CA VAL A 696 -29.57 49.74 21.49
C VAL A 696 -30.85 50.29 22.09
N MET A 697 -31.99 49.61 21.90
CA MET A 697 -33.27 49.99 22.48
C MET A 697 -33.23 49.94 24.01
N LYS A 698 -32.69 48.86 24.60
CA LYS A 698 -32.53 48.71 26.05
C LYS A 698 -31.63 49.81 26.65
N ASN A 699 -30.51 50.10 26.01
CA ASN A 699 -29.57 51.15 26.45
C ASN A 699 -30.18 52.56 26.31
N LYS A 700 -30.97 52.80 25.26
CA LYS A 700 -31.69 54.07 25.07
C LYS A 700 -32.80 54.25 26.12
N GLN A 701 -33.51 53.19 26.48
CA GLN A 701 -34.50 53.20 27.57
C GLN A 701 -33.83 53.43 28.94
N ALA A 702 -32.73 52.76 29.24
CA ALA A 702 -31.97 52.94 30.48
C ALA A 702 -31.46 54.40 30.64
N LYS A 703 -30.97 55.01 29.56
CA LYS A 703 -30.55 56.43 29.56
C LYS A 703 -31.72 57.39 29.76
N ARG A 704 -32.89 57.10 29.19
CA ARG A 704 -34.11 57.92 29.38
C ARG A 704 -34.68 57.78 30.81
N GLY A 705 -34.61 56.59 31.40
CA GLY A 705 -35.02 56.36 32.79
C GLY A 705 -34.09 57.03 33.81
N GLY A 706 -32.79 57.10 33.53
CA GLY A 706 -31.80 57.78 34.38
C GLY A 706 -31.83 59.31 34.34
N GLN A 707 -32.42 59.93 33.30
CA GLN A 707 -32.60 61.38 33.22
C GLN A 707 -33.90 61.87 33.92
N GLY A 708 -34.76 60.98 34.39
CA GLY A 708 -36.00 61.32 35.10
C GLY A 708 -35.86 61.59 36.60
N GLN A 709 -34.64 61.64 37.14
CA GLN A 709 -34.35 61.79 38.58
C GLN A 709 -33.39 62.95 38.90
N VAL A 710 -33.31 63.97 38.05
CA VAL A 710 -32.70 65.25 38.42
C VAL A 710 -33.82 66.17 38.90
N GLY A 711 -33.75 66.59 40.16
CA GLY A 711 -34.84 67.17 40.94
C GLY A 711 -35.53 68.37 40.30
N ILE A 712 -36.86 68.37 40.38
CA ILE A 712 -37.67 69.59 40.31
C ILE A 712 -37.42 70.32 41.63
N GLU A 713 -36.42 71.20 41.66
CA GLU A 713 -36.22 72.15 42.76
C GLU A 713 -37.39 73.15 42.70
N ARG A 714 -38.29 73.06 43.69
CA ARG A 714 -39.45 73.96 43.80
C ARG A 714 -38.93 75.34 44.22
N ILE A 715 -39.24 76.37 43.42
CA ILE A 715 -39.02 77.77 43.76
C ILE A 715 -39.81 78.08 45.06
N PRO A 716 -39.17 78.57 46.15
CA PRO A 716 -39.90 78.92 47.36
C PRO A 716 -40.70 80.21 47.13
N VAL A 717 -41.99 80.17 47.44
CA VAL A 717 -42.88 81.32 47.45
C VAL A 717 -42.58 82.16 48.69
N THR A 718 -42.12 83.38 48.50
CA THR A 718 -41.99 84.37 49.59
C THR A 718 -43.37 84.95 49.87
N SER A 719 -43.90 84.72 51.06
CA SER A 719 -45.10 85.39 51.58
C SER A 719 -44.77 86.84 51.96
N ILE A 720 -45.47 87.79 51.36
CA ILE A 720 -45.48 89.20 51.79
C ILE A 720 -46.50 89.28 52.93
N GLU A 721 -46.05 89.58 54.15
CA GLU A 721 -46.90 89.98 55.26
C GLU A 721 -47.43 91.39 55.01
N THR A 722 -48.72 91.57 55.30
CA THR A 722 -49.48 92.84 55.31
C THR A 722 -49.01 93.81 56.38
#